data_AF-A0A7J6WPP4-F1
#
_entry.id   AF-A0A7J6WPP4-F1
#
_cell.length_a   1.000
_cell.length_b   1.000
_cell.length_c   1.000
_cell.angle_alpha   90.00
_cell.angle_beta   90.00
_cell.angle_gamma   90.00
#
_symmetry.space_group_name_H-M   'P 1'
#
loop_
_entity.id
_entity.type
_entity.pdbx_description
1 polymer ?
#
loop_
_entity_poly.entity_id
_entity_poly.type
_entity_poly.pdbx_seq_one_letter_code
_entity_poly.pdbx_strand_id
1 'polypeptide(L)'
;MELEMETMASAIGVSIPVLRFLLCFVATLPVSFLWRFIPGTLTKHIYSAASGALLSYLSFGFSSNLHFLVPMLVGYASMLLYRKRCGIITFVTGFGYLIGCHWYYMSGDAWKEGGIDATGALMVLTLKVISCAINYNDGLLKEEGLRKSQKKNRLLQLPSLIEYIGYCLCCGSHFAGPVYEMKDYLEWTEGKGIWSSFGNGASPSPSPYGATLRALVQAAGCMALYLYLAPSHPLSRFSEPIYQEWGFWKRLSYQYMSGFTARWKYYFIWSISEASIIISGLGFSGWTDSSPPKPLWDRAKNVDILGVELVTSAVQLPVYWNIQVSTWLRHYVYERLVPKGEKAGFFQLLATQTISAVWHGLYPGYMIFFVQSALMIAGARVIYRWKQAIPENMGLAKKIFDLIGYAYTQLVLHYSCVGFLVLNLHETIASYASVYYIGTILPIMLILLNKIIKPPRPAKVKAPKEDSLISNPLNFPFQFRAKRRRNITISAGLDDFNEPNQQQQQLNLSVLRFTLGIPGFDESYLPRGIGYAFGSLLLLNHFVGSNSPTTPAQLRSEALGLSLAAFSVALPYLGKFLKGSSGLVDEPIIAEGNKQIFAMSESFSGVLKEDLAWGTYVLLKNTKTISVLISVQGGLCVRGYWSIPEDVSSTGILDWFERQVQLYGLSDLKETLYFPQSEDDGVWEMVPKGTRSLLIQPVLATHELRENETENKTKGFILVASSVNYAYTDKDRAWIGAVANKF
;
A
#
# COMPACT_ATOMS: atom_id res chain seq x y z
N MET A 1 -5.00 46.76 -19.48
CA MET A 1 -4.97 45.37 -18.98
C MET A 1 -3.88 44.49 -19.62
N GLU A 2 -3.83 44.23 -20.93
CA GLU A 2 -2.72 43.42 -21.52
C GLU A 2 -1.35 44.08 -21.38
N LEU A 3 -1.23 45.37 -21.73
CA LEU A 3 0.02 46.14 -21.60
C LEU A 3 0.50 46.26 -20.13
N GLU A 4 -0.44 46.32 -19.18
CA GLU A 4 -0.14 46.40 -17.75
C GLU A 4 0.34 45.05 -17.20
N MET A 5 -0.27 43.94 -17.62
CA MET A 5 0.18 42.61 -17.24
C MET A 5 1.54 42.26 -17.84
N GLU A 6 1.83 42.67 -19.08
CA GLU A 6 3.16 42.52 -19.67
C GLU A 6 4.22 43.23 -18.83
N THR A 7 3.93 44.47 -18.44
CA THR A 7 4.82 45.27 -17.59
C THR A 7 5.03 44.59 -16.23
N MET A 8 3.97 44.12 -15.57
CA MET A 8 4.05 43.41 -14.29
C MET A 8 4.81 42.09 -14.39
N ALA A 9 4.52 41.28 -15.41
CA ALA A 9 5.16 39.98 -15.64
C ALA A 9 6.67 40.14 -15.89
N SER A 10 7.04 41.14 -16.71
CA SER A 10 8.43 41.50 -16.95
C SER A 10 9.14 41.99 -15.68
N ALA A 11 8.47 42.76 -14.82
CA ALA A 11 9.06 43.30 -13.59
C ALA A 11 9.45 42.21 -12.57
N ILE A 12 8.70 41.11 -12.53
CA ILE A 12 8.96 39.97 -11.62
C ILE A 12 9.65 38.79 -12.31
N GLY A 13 9.97 38.90 -13.60
CA GLY A 13 10.69 37.88 -14.37
C GLY A 13 9.91 36.58 -14.60
N VAL A 14 8.59 36.64 -14.75
CA VAL A 14 7.76 35.47 -15.08
C VAL A 14 6.93 35.69 -16.34
N SER A 15 6.43 34.61 -16.94
CA SER A 15 5.53 34.71 -18.08
C SER A 15 4.13 35.17 -17.65
N ILE A 16 3.36 35.77 -18.58
CA ILE A 16 1.99 36.21 -18.32
C ILE A 16 1.09 35.06 -17.80
N PRO A 17 1.12 33.83 -18.36
CA PRO A 17 0.35 32.71 -17.82
C PRO A 17 0.70 32.37 -16.37
N VAL A 18 1.99 32.43 -16.01
CA VAL A 18 2.45 32.19 -14.63
C VAL A 18 1.96 33.30 -13.70
N LEU A 19 2.04 34.57 -14.11
CA LEU A 19 1.50 35.69 -13.32
C LEU A 19 -0.02 35.54 -13.10
N ARG A 20 -0.79 35.23 -14.15
CA ARG A 20 -2.24 34.98 -14.06
C ARG A 20 -2.56 33.86 -13.07
N PHE A 21 -1.84 32.73 -13.17
CA PHE A 21 -1.97 31.63 -12.22
C PHE A 21 -1.67 32.08 -10.79
N LEU A 22 -0.56 32.78 -10.56
CA LEU A 22 -0.17 33.23 -9.21
C LEU A 22 -1.20 34.18 -8.60
N LEU A 23 -1.77 35.10 -9.38
CA LEU A 23 -2.82 36.00 -8.91
C LEU A 23 -4.08 35.22 -8.53
N CYS A 24 -4.54 34.29 -9.37
CA CYS A 24 -5.69 33.43 -9.07
C CYS A 24 -5.41 32.52 -7.86
N PHE A 25 -4.18 32.03 -7.74
CA PHE A 25 -3.75 31.16 -6.66
C PHE A 25 -3.70 31.91 -5.31
N VAL A 26 -3.17 33.13 -5.27
CA VAL A 26 -3.25 33.99 -4.09
C VAL A 26 -4.70 34.39 -3.77
N ALA A 27 -5.54 34.60 -4.79
CA ALA A 27 -6.97 34.88 -4.62
C ALA A 27 -7.74 33.71 -3.96
N THR A 28 -7.18 32.50 -3.90
CA THR A 28 -7.77 31.42 -3.09
C THR A 28 -7.86 31.77 -1.60
N LEU A 29 -6.98 32.64 -1.07
CA LEU A 29 -7.00 33.07 0.34
C LEU A 29 -8.27 33.86 0.70
N PRO A 30 -8.58 35.01 0.05
CA PRO A 30 -9.81 35.75 0.36
C PRO A 30 -11.06 34.95 0.00
N VAL A 31 -11.05 34.15 -1.07
CA VAL A 31 -12.19 33.29 -1.43
C VAL A 31 -12.44 32.22 -0.36
N SER A 32 -11.39 31.55 0.10
CA SER A 32 -11.50 30.59 1.21
C SER A 32 -11.96 31.25 2.50
N PHE A 33 -11.52 32.47 2.79
CA PHE A 33 -12.00 33.24 3.95
C PHE A 33 -13.49 33.55 3.85
N LEU A 34 -13.96 34.02 2.69
CA LEU A 34 -15.35 34.34 2.43
C LEU A 34 -16.29 33.14 2.57
N TRP A 35 -15.79 31.92 2.30
CA TRP A 35 -16.53 30.67 2.52
C TRP A 35 -17.16 30.59 3.92
N ARG A 36 -16.48 31.11 4.95
CA ARG A 36 -16.94 31.07 6.35
C ARG A 36 -18.25 31.83 6.59
N PHE A 37 -18.57 32.79 5.75
CA PHE A 37 -19.77 33.62 5.85
C PHE A 37 -20.92 33.13 4.97
N ILE A 38 -20.71 32.06 4.18
CA ILE A 38 -21.73 31.51 3.30
C ILE A 38 -22.77 30.73 4.14
N PRO A 39 -24.05 31.17 4.16
CA PRO A 39 -25.08 30.51 4.93
C PRO A 39 -25.55 29.24 4.24
N GLY A 40 -25.90 28.21 5.01
CA GLY A 40 -26.50 26.96 4.49
C GLY A 40 -25.53 26.01 3.79
N THR A 41 -25.80 24.70 3.92
CA THR A 41 -24.94 23.63 3.39
C THR A 41 -24.93 23.62 1.86
N LEU A 42 -26.10 23.71 1.22
CA LEU A 42 -26.21 23.70 -0.25
C LEU A 42 -25.43 24.86 -0.89
N THR A 43 -25.60 26.07 -0.35
CA THR A 43 -24.94 27.29 -0.81
C THR A 43 -23.44 27.23 -0.62
N LYS A 44 -22.93 26.56 0.42
CA LYS A 44 -21.48 26.30 0.59
C LYS A 44 -20.92 25.39 -0.50
N HIS A 45 -21.65 24.36 -0.92
CA HIS A 45 -21.23 23.50 -2.03
C HIS A 45 -21.21 24.28 -3.35
N ILE A 46 -22.28 25.03 -3.64
CA ILE A 46 -22.36 25.88 -4.84
C ILE A 46 -21.25 26.93 -4.85
N TYR A 47 -21.00 27.59 -3.71
CA TYR A 47 -19.91 28.56 -3.57
C TYR A 47 -18.54 27.90 -3.84
N SER A 48 -18.29 26.72 -3.26
CA SER A 48 -17.04 25.98 -3.48
C SER A 48 -16.85 25.63 -4.95
N ALA A 49 -17.92 25.19 -5.62
CA ALA A 49 -17.91 24.84 -7.04
C ALA A 49 -17.67 26.07 -7.93
N ALA A 50 -18.48 27.12 -7.74
CA ALA A 50 -18.46 28.31 -8.56
C ALA A 50 -17.16 29.10 -8.41
N SER A 51 -16.68 29.29 -7.18
CA SER A 51 -15.43 30.00 -6.94
C SER A 51 -14.21 29.26 -7.50
N GLY A 52 -14.16 27.93 -7.34
CA GLY A 52 -13.12 27.10 -7.94
C GLY A 52 -13.12 27.14 -9.46
N ALA A 53 -14.29 26.93 -10.08
CA ALA A 53 -14.45 27.00 -11.52
C ALA A 53 -14.06 28.39 -12.07
N LEU A 54 -14.48 29.47 -11.41
CA LEU A 54 -14.17 30.83 -11.83
C LEU A 54 -12.67 31.12 -11.76
N LEU A 55 -12.02 30.84 -10.61
CA LEU A 55 -10.58 31.07 -10.49
C LEU A 55 -9.80 30.20 -11.49
N SER A 56 -10.23 28.96 -11.69
CA SER A 56 -9.58 28.04 -12.64
C SER A 56 -9.75 28.49 -14.09
N TYR A 57 -10.93 29.03 -14.44
CA TYR A 57 -11.19 29.67 -15.73
C TYR A 57 -10.29 30.89 -15.95
N LEU A 58 -10.16 31.76 -14.95
CA LEU A 58 -9.30 32.95 -15.04
C LEU A 58 -7.81 32.58 -15.16
N SER A 59 -7.40 31.48 -14.53
CA SER A 59 -6.02 30.99 -14.56
C SER A 59 -5.66 30.29 -15.86
N PHE A 60 -6.52 29.38 -16.34
CA PHE A 60 -6.17 28.44 -17.42
C PHE A 60 -7.01 28.58 -18.69
N GLY A 61 -8.09 29.37 -18.67
CA GLY A 61 -9.02 29.55 -19.77
C GLY A 61 -10.07 28.44 -19.89
N PHE A 62 -11.03 28.65 -20.80
CA PHE A 62 -12.18 27.76 -21.01
C PHE A 62 -11.78 26.33 -21.41
N SER A 63 -10.96 26.20 -22.46
CA SER A 63 -10.57 24.88 -23.01
C SER A 63 -9.92 24.00 -21.96
N SER A 64 -8.99 24.55 -21.18
CA SER A 64 -8.30 23.84 -20.11
C SER A 64 -9.27 23.34 -19.03
N ASN A 65 -10.30 24.11 -18.72
CA ASN A 65 -11.29 23.75 -17.71
C ASN A 65 -12.21 22.59 -18.14
N LEU A 66 -12.46 22.43 -19.45
CA LEU A 66 -13.21 21.28 -19.96
C LEU A 66 -12.52 19.94 -19.60
N HIS A 67 -11.19 19.94 -19.50
CA HIS A 67 -10.45 18.73 -19.10
C HIS A 67 -10.73 18.30 -17.66
N PHE A 68 -11.15 19.19 -16.76
CA PHE A 68 -11.55 18.82 -15.41
C PHE A 68 -12.89 18.09 -15.37
N LEU A 69 -13.81 18.44 -16.28
CA LEU A 69 -15.15 17.86 -16.33
C LEU A 69 -15.11 16.37 -16.68
N VAL A 70 -14.20 15.93 -17.53
CA VAL A 70 -14.12 14.54 -17.99
C VAL A 70 -13.92 13.55 -16.83
N PRO A 71 -12.84 13.62 -16.02
CA PRO A 71 -12.69 12.69 -14.90
C PRO A 71 -13.79 12.85 -13.85
N MET A 72 -14.31 14.06 -13.62
CA MET A 72 -15.43 14.29 -12.70
C MET A 72 -16.70 13.57 -13.15
N LEU A 73 -17.10 13.72 -14.41
CA LEU A 73 -18.30 13.08 -14.97
C LEU A 73 -18.15 11.57 -15.02
N VAL A 74 -17.01 11.06 -15.50
CA VAL A 74 -16.74 9.61 -15.55
C VAL A 74 -16.71 9.03 -14.13
N GLY A 75 -16.09 9.73 -13.18
CA GLY A 75 -16.02 9.31 -11.78
C GLY A 75 -17.39 9.28 -11.11
N TYR A 76 -18.25 10.28 -11.35
CA TYR A 76 -19.61 10.30 -10.82
C TYR A 76 -20.50 9.23 -11.49
N ALA A 77 -20.43 9.12 -12.81
CA ALA A 77 -21.18 8.12 -13.57
C ALA A 77 -20.81 6.69 -13.15
N SER A 78 -19.53 6.41 -12.89
CA SER A 78 -19.13 5.08 -12.42
C SER A 78 -19.74 4.75 -11.05
N MET A 79 -19.80 5.72 -10.12
CA MET A 79 -20.44 5.56 -8.81
C MET A 79 -21.96 5.35 -8.94
N LEU A 80 -22.61 6.10 -9.84
CA LEU A 80 -24.05 6.02 -10.08
C LEU A 80 -24.45 4.70 -10.74
N LEU A 81 -23.71 4.26 -11.75
CA LEU A 81 -24.07 3.11 -12.59
C LEU A 81 -23.56 1.78 -12.04
N TYR A 82 -22.39 1.75 -11.39
CA TYR A 82 -21.79 0.48 -10.97
C TYR A 82 -20.93 0.58 -9.70
N ARG A 83 -21.58 0.79 -8.55
CA ARG A 83 -20.95 0.89 -7.22
C ARG A 83 -19.95 -0.22 -6.88
N LYS A 84 -20.15 -1.46 -7.32
CA LYS A 84 -19.25 -2.59 -7.00
C LYS A 84 -17.85 -2.44 -7.60
N ARG A 85 -17.69 -1.74 -8.73
CA ARG A 85 -16.39 -1.54 -9.41
C ARG A 85 -16.10 -0.08 -9.75
N CYS A 86 -16.89 0.88 -9.23
CA CYS A 86 -16.69 2.30 -9.53
C CYS A 86 -15.27 2.78 -9.18
N GLY A 87 -14.70 2.31 -8.07
CA GLY A 87 -13.34 2.66 -7.66
C GLY A 87 -12.28 2.30 -8.71
N ILE A 88 -12.28 1.06 -9.23
CA ILE A 88 -11.30 0.63 -10.24
C ILE A 88 -11.55 1.26 -11.60
N ILE A 89 -12.83 1.45 -11.99
CA ILE A 89 -13.19 2.14 -13.23
C ILE A 89 -12.63 3.55 -13.20
N THR A 90 -12.95 4.32 -12.15
CA THR A 90 -12.48 5.70 -11.98
C THR A 90 -10.96 5.78 -11.89
N PHE A 91 -10.30 4.82 -11.24
CA PHE A 91 -8.83 4.76 -11.18
C PHE A 91 -8.23 4.65 -12.59
N VAL A 92 -8.65 3.66 -13.37
CA VAL A 92 -8.10 3.38 -14.70
C VAL A 92 -8.44 4.52 -15.67
N THR A 93 -9.69 4.97 -15.72
CA THR A 93 -10.10 6.04 -16.62
C THR A 93 -9.50 7.38 -16.23
N GLY A 94 -9.40 7.69 -14.93
CA GLY A 94 -8.82 8.92 -14.42
C GLY A 94 -7.33 9.04 -14.72
N PHE A 95 -6.55 7.99 -14.42
CA PHE A 95 -5.13 7.96 -14.77
C PHE A 95 -4.91 7.93 -16.28
N GLY A 96 -5.69 7.14 -17.03
CA GLY A 96 -5.59 7.08 -18.49
C GLY A 96 -5.83 8.45 -19.14
N TYR A 97 -6.84 9.18 -18.67
CA TYR A 97 -7.13 10.53 -19.14
C TYR A 97 -6.03 11.53 -18.74
N LEU A 98 -5.57 11.49 -17.49
CA LEU A 98 -4.48 12.34 -17.01
C LEU A 98 -3.20 12.15 -17.84
N ILE A 99 -2.83 10.90 -18.14
CA ILE A 99 -1.69 10.57 -19.01
C ILE A 99 -1.88 11.13 -20.42
N GLY A 100 -3.09 11.01 -20.98
CA GLY A 100 -3.42 11.60 -22.28
C GLY A 100 -3.23 13.11 -22.29
N CYS A 101 -3.65 13.80 -21.23
CA CYS A 101 -3.43 15.24 -21.08
C CYS A 101 -1.94 15.60 -20.93
N HIS A 102 -1.20 14.87 -20.09
CA HIS A 102 0.25 15.07 -19.93
C HIS A 102 0.99 14.93 -21.26
N TRP A 103 0.59 13.97 -22.08
CA TRP A 103 1.14 13.78 -23.43
C TRP A 103 0.75 14.91 -24.36
N TYR A 104 -0.53 15.26 -24.42
CA TYR A 104 -1.06 16.28 -25.34
C TYR A 104 -0.46 17.67 -25.07
N TYR A 105 -0.31 18.04 -23.80
CA TYR A 105 0.21 19.35 -23.40
C TYR A 105 1.72 19.42 -23.23
N MET A 106 2.42 18.29 -23.35
CA MET A 106 3.86 18.21 -23.04
C MET A 106 4.20 18.84 -21.67
N SER A 107 3.35 18.58 -20.68
CA SER A 107 3.34 19.30 -19.40
C SER A 107 4.67 19.26 -18.66
N GLY A 108 5.44 18.17 -18.82
CA GLY A 108 6.78 18.06 -18.26
C GLY A 108 7.74 19.13 -18.80
N ASP A 109 7.78 19.33 -20.11
CA ASP A 109 8.66 20.34 -20.73
C ASP A 109 8.24 21.75 -20.31
N ALA A 110 6.94 22.03 -20.32
CA ALA A 110 6.40 23.30 -19.84
C ALA A 110 6.81 23.60 -18.38
N TRP A 111 6.73 22.62 -17.47
CA TRP A 111 7.09 22.81 -16.06
C TRP A 111 8.61 22.89 -15.84
N LYS A 112 9.41 22.20 -16.66
CA LYS A 112 10.87 22.30 -16.65
C LYS A 112 11.32 23.72 -16.98
N GLU A 113 10.64 24.37 -17.93
CA GLU A 113 10.89 25.75 -18.34
C GLU A 113 10.31 26.80 -17.37
N GLY A 114 9.66 26.36 -16.30
CA GLY A 114 9.05 27.24 -15.29
C GLY A 114 7.64 27.70 -15.65
N GLY A 115 7.04 27.18 -16.72
CA GLY A 115 5.63 27.34 -17.05
C GLY A 115 4.71 26.55 -16.12
N ILE A 116 3.42 26.88 -16.18
CA ILE A 116 2.35 26.22 -15.42
C ILE A 116 1.17 25.99 -16.37
N ASP A 117 0.56 24.81 -16.29
CA ASP A 117 -0.63 24.46 -17.04
C ASP A 117 -1.72 23.84 -16.13
N ALA A 118 -2.88 23.58 -16.71
CA ALA A 118 -4.01 23.00 -16.01
C ALA A 118 -3.78 21.54 -15.56
N THR A 119 -2.77 20.85 -16.08
CA THR A 119 -2.55 19.44 -15.75
C THR A 119 -2.11 19.26 -14.29
N GLY A 120 -1.48 20.28 -13.68
CA GLY A 120 -1.15 20.30 -12.26
C GLY A 120 -2.40 20.27 -11.37
N ALA A 121 -3.42 21.04 -11.71
CA ALA A 121 -4.73 21.00 -11.05
C ALA A 121 -5.47 19.68 -11.36
N LEU A 122 -5.35 19.18 -12.59
CA LEU A 122 -5.95 17.91 -13.02
C LEU A 122 -5.37 16.73 -12.22
N MET A 123 -4.07 16.75 -11.90
CA MET A 123 -3.43 15.74 -11.06
C MET A 123 -4.10 15.65 -9.69
N VAL A 124 -4.35 16.78 -9.03
CA VAL A 124 -5.01 16.85 -7.71
C VAL A 124 -6.47 16.40 -7.82
N LEU A 125 -7.19 16.89 -8.83
CA LEU A 125 -8.58 16.53 -9.09
C LEU A 125 -8.73 15.01 -9.30
N THR A 126 -7.84 14.40 -10.09
CA THR A 126 -7.86 12.97 -10.37
C THR A 126 -7.78 12.15 -9.08
N LEU A 127 -6.89 12.51 -8.15
CA LEU A 127 -6.78 11.83 -6.86
C LEU A 127 -8.06 11.97 -6.02
N LYS A 128 -8.66 13.17 -5.97
CA LYS A 128 -9.92 13.44 -5.26
C LYS A 128 -11.07 12.59 -5.79
N VAL A 129 -11.23 12.57 -7.12
CA VAL A 129 -12.28 11.80 -7.80
C VAL A 129 -12.12 10.30 -7.55
N ILE A 130 -10.90 9.78 -7.62
CA ILE A 130 -10.60 8.37 -7.32
C ILE A 130 -10.87 8.04 -5.85
N SER A 131 -10.44 8.89 -4.91
CA SER A 131 -10.71 8.71 -3.48
C SER A 131 -12.20 8.60 -3.21
N CYS A 132 -13.01 9.51 -3.76
CA CYS A 132 -14.46 9.48 -3.59
C CYS A 132 -15.07 8.18 -4.09
N ALA A 133 -14.71 7.75 -5.31
CA ALA A 133 -15.24 6.53 -5.91
C ALA A 133 -14.82 5.27 -5.13
N ILE A 134 -13.56 5.17 -4.71
CA ILE A 134 -13.08 4.05 -3.91
C ILE A 134 -13.72 4.03 -2.52
N ASN A 135 -13.87 5.19 -1.87
CA ASN A 135 -14.51 5.25 -0.55
C ASN A 135 -16.00 4.86 -0.61
N TYR A 136 -16.70 5.20 -1.69
CA TYR A 136 -18.08 4.77 -1.92
C TYR A 136 -18.20 3.27 -2.24
N ASN A 137 -17.22 2.73 -2.97
CA ASN A 137 -17.07 1.29 -3.20
C ASN A 137 -16.83 0.53 -1.89
N ASP A 138 -15.92 1.01 -1.05
CA ASP A 138 -15.62 0.45 0.27
C ASP A 138 -16.83 0.47 1.21
N GLY A 139 -17.80 1.36 1.00
CA GLY A 139 -19.06 1.39 1.74
C GLY A 139 -19.94 0.15 1.57
N LEU A 140 -19.66 -0.73 0.61
CA LEU A 140 -20.31 -2.04 0.46
C LEU A 140 -19.73 -3.12 1.39
N LEU A 141 -18.54 -2.89 1.96
CA LEU A 141 -17.82 -3.88 2.74
C LEU A 141 -18.21 -3.82 4.22
N LYS A 142 -18.29 -5.00 4.86
CA LYS A 142 -18.49 -5.10 6.32
C LYS A 142 -17.32 -4.47 7.06
N GLU A 143 -17.62 -3.82 8.19
CA GLU A 143 -16.64 -3.03 8.93
C GLU A 143 -15.49 -3.87 9.48
N GLU A 144 -15.76 -5.04 10.02
CA GLU A 144 -14.77 -5.94 10.63
C GLU A 144 -13.56 -6.22 9.70
N GLY A 145 -13.79 -6.27 8.39
CA GLY A 145 -12.77 -6.56 7.39
C GLY A 145 -11.97 -5.35 6.88
N LEU A 146 -12.24 -4.13 7.36
CA LEU A 146 -11.65 -2.89 6.83
C LEU A 146 -10.45 -2.42 7.65
N ARG A 147 -9.46 -1.82 6.96
CA ARG A 147 -8.33 -1.13 7.62
C ARG A 147 -8.81 0.16 8.30
N LYS A 148 -8.04 0.67 9.26
CA LYS A 148 -8.36 1.91 9.99
C LYS A 148 -8.66 3.10 9.03
N SER A 149 -7.83 3.28 8.00
CA SER A 149 -8.00 4.31 6.96
C SER A 149 -9.32 4.13 6.19
N GLN A 150 -9.63 2.90 5.76
CA GLN A 150 -10.87 2.57 5.06
C GLN A 150 -12.11 2.78 5.94
N LYS A 151 -12.08 2.34 7.20
CA LYS A 151 -13.16 2.57 8.17
C LYS A 151 -13.44 4.06 8.35
N LYS A 152 -12.38 4.85 8.47
CA LYS A 152 -12.48 6.31 8.64
C LYS A 152 -13.15 6.95 7.42
N ASN A 153 -12.72 6.60 6.21
CA ASN A 153 -13.02 7.35 4.99
C ASN A 153 -14.18 6.80 4.16
N ARG A 154 -14.67 5.58 4.42
CA ARG A 154 -15.76 4.95 3.65
C ARG A 154 -17.01 5.83 3.58
N LEU A 155 -17.66 5.83 2.42
CA LEU A 155 -18.91 6.53 2.16
C LEU A 155 -20.03 5.50 2.03
N LEU A 156 -21.00 5.55 2.95
CA LEU A 156 -22.15 4.64 2.93
C LEU A 156 -23.19 5.04 1.87
N GLN A 157 -23.35 6.34 1.67
CA GLN A 157 -24.28 6.95 0.71
C GLN A 157 -23.52 7.63 -0.42
N LEU A 158 -24.17 7.73 -1.58
CA LEU A 158 -23.64 8.44 -2.75
C LEU A 158 -23.74 9.94 -2.48
N PRO A 159 -22.65 10.72 -2.57
CA PRO A 159 -22.75 12.18 -2.50
C PRO A 159 -23.64 12.72 -3.61
N SER A 160 -24.41 13.77 -3.32
CA SER A 160 -25.17 14.46 -4.36
C SER A 160 -24.23 15.05 -5.41
N LEU A 161 -24.73 15.29 -6.62
CA LEU A 161 -23.89 15.85 -7.69
C LEU A 161 -23.29 17.21 -7.29
N ILE A 162 -24.04 18.02 -6.53
CA ILE A 162 -23.60 19.34 -6.07
C ILE A 162 -22.52 19.21 -4.99
N GLU A 163 -22.68 18.30 -4.02
CA GLU A 163 -21.64 17.97 -3.05
C GLU A 163 -20.36 17.51 -3.74
N TYR A 164 -20.51 16.63 -4.74
CA TYR A 164 -19.39 16.08 -5.48
C TYR A 164 -18.61 17.13 -6.28
N ILE A 165 -19.31 18.01 -7.00
CA ILE A 165 -18.68 19.12 -7.75
C ILE A 165 -18.05 20.12 -6.78
N GLY A 166 -18.75 20.48 -5.70
CA GLY A 166 -18.24 21.38 -4.67
C GLY A 166 -16.97 20.85 -4.01
N TYR A 167 -16.92 19.55 -3.73
CA TYR A 167 -15.72 18.85 -3.25
C TYR A 167 -14.60 18.95 -4.29
N CYS A 168 -14.85 18.56 -5.53
CA CYS A 168 -13.83 18.52 -6.59
C CYS A 168 -13.17 19.89 -6.81
N LEU A 169 -13.99 20.94 -6.91
CA LEU A 169 -13.57 22.28 -7.28
C LEU A 169 -13.33 23.21 -6.09
N CYS A 170 -13.40 22.73 -4.83
CA CYS A 170 -13.16 23.58 -3.67
C CYS A 170 -11.83 24.37 -3.79
N CYS A 171 -11.96 25.70 -3.83
CA CYS A 171 -10.95 26.66 -4.28
C CYS A 171 -9.60 26.52 -3.57
N GLY A 172 -9.58 26.36 -2.25
CA GLY A 172 -8.34 26.20 -1.48
C GLY A 172 -7.54 24.92 -1.78
N SER A 173 -8.10 23.98 -2.57
CA SER A 173 -7.46 22.71 -2.91
C SER A 173 -7.37 22.39 -4.39
N HIS A 174 -8.18 23.02 -5.24
CA HIS A 174 -8.31 22.63 -6.65
C HIS A 174 -7.00 22.80 -7.44
N PHE A 175 -6.25 23.87 -7.17
CA PHE A 175 -5.06 24.23 -7.95
C PHE A 175 -3.84 23.34 -7.69
N ALA A 176 -3.41 23.24 -6.44
CA ALA A 176 -2.16 22.56 -6.07
C ALA A 176 -2.31 21.60 -4.87
N GLY A 177 -3.56 21.23 -4.54
CA GLY A 177 -3.87 20.51 -3.32
C GLY A 177 -3.96 21.45 -2.12
N PRO A 178 -4.04 20.91 -0.89
CA PRO A 178 -3.94 19.50 -0.53
C PRO A 178 -5.12 18.62 -1.03
N VAL A 179 -4.86 17.33 -1.26
CA VAL A 179 -5.92 16.31 -1.43
C VAL A 179 -6.47 15.97 -0.04
N TYR A 180 -7.79 15.96 0.11
CA TYR A 180 -8.46 15.53 1.35
C TYR A 180 -9.66 14.65 1.03
N GLU A 181 -10.19 13.97 2.04
CA GLU A 181 -11.24 12.98 1.88
C GLU A 181 -12.62 13.63 1.73
N MET A 182 -13.46 13.05 0.87
CA MET A 182 -14.85 13.52 0.65
C MET A 182 -15.64 13.58 1.97
N LYS A 183 -15.45 12.59 2.85
CA LYS A 183 -16.14 12.56 4.15
C LYS A 183 -15.79 13.78 5.02
N ASP A 184 -14.51 14.15 5.06
CA ASP A 184 -14.07 15.34 5.80
C ASP A 184 -14.69 16.62 5.22
N TYR A 185 -14.79 16.70 3.89
CA TYR A 185 -15.44 17.83 3.21
C TYR A 185 -16.93 17.95 3.59
N LEU A 186 -17.68 16.84 3.55
CA LEU A 186 -19.09 16.80 3.91
C LEU A 186 -19.31 17.17 5.39
N GLU A 187 -18.53 16.58 6.30
CA GLU A 187 -18.62 16.90 7.73
C GLU A 187 -18.30 18.37 8.01
N TRP A 188 -17.33 18.96 7.32
CA TRP A 188 -17.02 20.39 7.43
C TRP A 188 -18.15 21.28 6.89
N THR A 189 -18.71 20.97 5.73
CA THR A 189 -19.80 21.75 5.14
C THR A 189 -21.07 21.71 5.99
N GLU A 190 -21.34 20.56 6.60
CA GLU A 190 -22.51 20.31 7.46
C GLU A 190 -22.31 20.71 8.92
N GLY A 191 -21.07 21.02 9.34
CA GLY A 191 -20.75 21.30 10.73
C GLY A 191 -20.87 20.08 11.64
N LYS A 192 -20.56 18.88 11.15
CA LYS A 192 -20.59 17.61 11.90
C LYS A 192 -19.19 17.17 12.33
N GLY A 193 -19.12 16.03 13.03
CA GLY A 193 -17.84 15.45 13.46
C GLY A 193 -17.08 16.40 14.39
N ILE A 194 -15.80 16.65 14.06
CA ILE A 194 -14.95 17.57 14.83
C ILE A 194 -15.37 19.05 14.74
N TRP A 195 -16.29 19.38 13.83
CA TRP A 195 -16.84 20.74 13.68
C TRP A 195 -18.18 20.92 14.42
N SER A 196 -18.74 19.87 15.03
CA SER A 196 -20.04 19.90 15.73
C SER A 196 -20.09 20.84 16.93
N SER A 197 -18.99 21.01 17.66
CA SER A 197 -18.90 21.92 18.82
C SER A 197 -19.12 23.39 18.45
N PHE A 198 -18.95 23.77 17.17
CA PHE A 198 -19.14 25.13 16.68
C PHE A 198 -20.59 25.41 16.26
N GLY A 199 -21.33 24.38 15.83
CA GLY A 199 -22.69 24.51 15.32
C GLY A 199 -23.75 24.68 16.43
N ASN A 200 -23.49 24.13 17.62
CA ASN A 200 -24.46 24.12 18.73
C ASN A 200 -24.30 25.31 19.71
N GLY A 201 -23.47 26.32 19.40
CA GLY A 201 -23.23 27.47 20.28
C GLY A 201 -22.49 27.14 21.60
N ALA A 202 -22.07 25.88 21.79
CA ALA A 202 -21.43 25.40 23.01
C ALA A 202 -19.94 25.82 23.13
N SER A 203 -19.27 26.15 22.02
CA SER A 203 -17.91 26.71 22.01
C SER A 203 -17.64 27.54 20.75
N PRO A 204 -16.92 28.67 20.86
CA PRO A 204 -16.56 29.46 19.69
C PRO A 204 -15.63 28.68 18.74
N SER A 205 -15.83 28.85 17.43
CA SER A 205 -14.91 28.38 16.39
C SER A 205 -13.47 28.76 16.73
N PRO A 206 -12.48 27.85 16.66
CA PRO A 206 -11.09 28.19 16.88
C PRO A 206 -10.67 29.24 15.86
N SER A 207 -9.86 30.19 16.31
CA SER A 207 -9.34 31.25 15.45
C SER A 207 -8.31 30.67 14.46
N PRO A 208 -8.53 30.80 13.13
CA PRO A 208 -7.58 30.32 12.13
C PRO A 208 -6.41 31.29 11.88
N TYR A 209 -6.49 32.53 12.40
CA TYR A 209 -5.61 33.62 11.94
C TYR A 209 -4.14 33.40 12.27
N GLY A 210 -3.82 32.90 13.47
CA GLY A 210 -2.44 32.64 13.86
C GLY A 210 -1.79 31.54 13.01
N ALA A 211 -2.52 30.45 12.76
CA ALA A 211 -2.06 29.36 11.90
C ALA A 211 -1.94 29.79 10.42
N THR A 212 -2.88 30.62 9.96
CA THR A 212 -2.83 31.21 8.61
C THR A 212 -1.61 32.11 8.44
N LEU A 213 -1.36 33.01 9.39
CA LEU A 213 -0.19 33.90 9.38
C LEU A 213 1.11 33.10 9.38
N ARG A 214 1.22 32.04 10.19
CA ARG A 214 2.38 31.13 10.18
C ARG A 214 2.63 30.55 8.79
N ALA A 215 1.59 30.03 8.13
CA ALA A 215 1.70 29.44 6.80
C ALA A 215 2.07 30.50 5.73
N LEU A 216 1.55 31.73 5.84
CA LEU A 216 1.92 32.84 4.96
C LEU A 216 3.37 33.29 5.15
N VAL A 217 3.86 33.38 6.39
CA VAL A 217 5.28 33.69 6.68
C VAL A 217 6.18 32.58 6.13
N GLN A 218 5.79 31.31 6.30
CA GLN A 218 6.49 30.17 5.70
C GLN A 218 6.54 30.29 4.17
N ALA A 219 5.41 30.61 3.53
CA ALA A 219 5.36 30.81 2.09
C ALA A 219 6.30 31.93 1.63
N ALA A 220 6.24 33.10 2.27
CA ALA A 220 7.09 34.25 1.94
C ALA A 220 8.58 33.90 2.09
N GLY A 221 8.97 33.23 3.17
CA GLY A 221 10.34 32.76 3.38
C GLY A 221 10.80 31.77 2.30
N CYS A 222 9.93 30.84 1.90
CA CYS A 222 10.24 29.88 0.83
C CYS A 222 10.46 30.55 -0.52
N MET A 223 9.59 31.50 -0.89
CA MET A 223 9.72 32.24 -2.14
C MET A 223 10.99 33.11 -2.13
N ALA A 224 11.27 33.82 -1.04
CA ALA A 224 12.47 34.63 -0.91
C ALA A 224 13.75 33.79 -1.09
N LEU A 225 13.80 32.62 -0.45
CA LEU A 225 14.95 31.72 -0.58
C LEU A 225 15.05 31.09 -1.97
N TYR A 226 13.91 30.74 -2.60
CA TYR A 226 13.90 30.27 -3.99
C TYR A 226 14.46 31.32 -4.95
N LEU A 227 13.97 32.56 -4.89
CA LEU A 227 14.42 33.65 -5.76
C LEU A 227 15.90 34.00 -5.54
N TYR A 228 16.40 33.83 -4.31
CA TYR A 228 17.82 34.00 -4.00
C TYR A 228 18.69 32.88 -4.62
N LEU A 229 18.26 31.62 -4.53
CA LEU A 229 19.06 30.46 -4.93
C LEU A 229 18.94 30.09 -6.41
N ALA A 230 17.78 30.32 -7.04
CA ALA A 230 17.48 29.88 -8.40
C ALA A 230 18.45 30.41 -9.46
N PRO A 231 18.87 31.70 -9.44
CA PRO A 231 19.84 32.22 -10.42
C PRO A 231 21.21 31.54 -10.36
N SER A 232 21.62 31.03 -9.19
CA SER A 232 22.91 30.36 -9.01
C SER A 232 22.90 28.88 -9.42
N HIS A 233 21.72 28.27 -9.52
CA HIS A 233 21.57 26.83 -9.79
C HIS A 233 20.59 26.55 -10.96
N PRO A 234 20.79 27.15 -12.15
CA PRO A 234 19.91 26.92 -13.30
C PRO A 234 20.04 25.50 -13.85
N LEU A 235 18.91 24.86 -14.18
CA LEU A 235 18.92 23.51 -14.75
C LEU A 235 19.63 23.41 -16.10
N SER A 236 19.75 24.52 -16.85
CA SER A 236 20.50 24.58 -18.12
C SER A 236 21.96 24.16 -17.95
N ARG A 237 22.53 24.34 -16.74
CA ARG A 237 23.94 24.01 -16.45
C ARG A 237 24.27 22.56 -16.75
N PHE A 238 23.34 21.62 -16.56
CA PHE A 238 23.55 20.19 -16.81
C PHE A 238 23.89 19.89 -18.27
N SER A 239 23.46 20.76 -19.19
CA SER A 239 23.65 20.60 -20.64
C SER A 239 24.81 21.45 -21.17
N GLU A 240 25.43 22.30 -20.33
CA GLU A 240 26.57 23.13 -20.72
C GLU A 240 27.90 22.34 -20.64
N PRO A 241 28.82 22.47 -21.62
CA PRO A 241 30.10 21.76 -21.62
C PRO A 241 30.93 21.96 -20.35
N ILE A 242 30.90 23.18 -19.79
CA ILE A 242 31.61 23.55 -18.56
C ILE A 242 31.22 22.68 -17.35
N TYR A 243 30.00 22.13 -17.31
CA TYR A 243 29.61 21.22 -16.23
C TYR A 243 30.40 19.91 -16.28
N GLN A 244 30.73 19.41 -17.47
CA GLN A 244 31.50 18.18 -17.63
C GLN A 244 32.99 18.36 -17.32
N GLU A 245 33.50 19.59 -17.42
CA GLU A 245 34.86 19.95 -17.02
C GLU A 245 35.05 19.99 -15.49
N TRP A 246 33.97 20.05 -14.72
CA TRP A 246 34.05 20.12 -13.27
C TRP A 246 34.49 18.80 -12.64
N GLY A 247 35.31 18.90 -11.59
CA GLY A 247 35.67 17.75 -10.75
C GLY A 247 34.43 17.12 -10.09
N PHE A 248 34.58 15.86 -9.67
CA PHE A 248 33.50 15.05 -9.06
C PHE A 248 32.73 15.79 -7.96
N TRP A 249 33.44 16.35 -6.97
CA TRP A 249 32.81 17.03 -5.83
C TRP A 249 32.01 18.25 -6.25
N LYS A 250 32.48 19.02 -7.23
CA LYS A 250 31.75 20.20 -7.71
C LYS A 250 30.48 19.80 -8.46
N ARG A 251 30.53 18.74 -9.29
CA ARG A 251 29.34 18.18 -9.95
C ARG A 251 28.31 17.64 -8.96
N LEU A 252 28.77 16.88 -7.95
CA LEU A 252 27.91 16.32 -6.92
C LEU A 252 27.26 17.41 -6.06
N SER A 253 28.03 18.41 -5.61
CA SER A 253 27.50 19.56 -4.88
C SER A 253 26.52 20.37 -5.72
N TYR A 254 26.74 20.50 -7.03
CA TYR A 254 25.80 21.18 -7.91
C TYR A 254 24.48 20.41 -8.05
N GLN A 255 24.52 19.08 -8.17
CA GLN A 255 23.31 18.25 -8.15
C GLN A 255 22.53 18.40 -6.84
N TYR A 256 23.25 18.38 -5.71
CA TYR A 256 22.67 18.68 -4.39
C TYR A 256 21.97 20.03 -4.36
N MET A 257 22.68 21.09 -4.74
CA MET A 257 22.12 22.44 -4.68
C MET A 257 20.99 22.66 -5.67
N SER A 258 20.99 21.99 -6.82
CA SER A 258 19.88 22.02 -7.78
C SER A 258 18.61 21.43 -7.19
N GLY A 259 18.71 20.23 -6.58
CA GLY A 259 17.59 19.57 -5.90
C GLY A 259 17.08 20.39 -4.71
N PHE A 260 17.99 20.90 -3.88
CA PHE A 260 17.68 21.78 -2.75
C PHE A 260 16.93 23.03 -3.21
N THR A 261 17.47 23.74 -4.19
CA THR A 261 16.89 24.98 -4.73
C THR A 261 15.50 24.74 -5.31
N ALA A 262 15.33 23.68 -6.09
CA ALA A 262 14.05 23.38 -6.73
C ALA A 262 12.91 23.07 -5.75
N ARG A 263 13.18 22.59 -4.53
CA ARG A 263 12.13 22.26 -3.55
C ARG A 263 11.40 23.48 -3.01
N TRP A 264 12.08 24.62 -2.88
CA TRP A 264 11.53 25.83 -2.28
C TRP A 264 10.30 26.39 -3.02
N LYS A 265 10.20 26.23 -4.34
CA LYS A 265 8.99 26.63 -5.09
C LYS A 265 7.78 25.76 -4.74
N TYR A 266 7.98 24.47 -4.47
CA TYR A 266 6.91 23.58 -4.02
C TYR A 266 6.50 23.89 -2.58
N TYR A 267 7.46 24.18 -1.71
CA TYR A 267 7.20 24.62 -0.34
C TYR A 267 6.36 25.90 -0.30
N PHE A 268 6.67 26.87 -1.18
CA PHE A 268 5.87 28.07 -1.33
C PHE A 268 4.42 27.75 -1.73
N ILE A 269 4.21 27.04 -2.84
CA ILE A 269 2.86 26.75 -3.36
C ILE A 269 2.04 25.99 -2.32
N TRP A 270 2.61 24.96 -1.70
CA TRP A 270 1.89 24.19 -0.68
C TRP A 270 1.61 24.98 0.60
N SER A 271 2.45 25.94 0.97
CA SER A 271 2.21 26.81 2.14
C SER A 271 1.05 27.79 1.89
N ILE A 272 0.91 28.31 0.66
CA ILE A 272 -0.26 29.14 0.29
C ILE A 272 -1.54 28.31 0.31
N SER A 273 -1.53 27.11 -0.27
CA SER A 273 -2.65 26.16 -0.19
C SER A 273 -3.04 25.83 1.26
N GLU A 274 -2.04 25.57 2.12
CA GLU A 274 -2.25 25.33 3.54
C GLU A 274 -2.95 26.52 4.20
N ALA A 275 -2.46 27.75 3.96
CA ALA A 275 -3.09 28.97 4.44
C ALA A 275 -4.53 29.13 3.95
N SER A 276 -4.81 28.86 2.67
CA SER A 276 -6.16 28.92 2.09
C SER A 276 -7.12 27.91 2.71
N ILE A 277 -6.66 26.71 3.07
CA ILE A 277 -7.53 25.71 3.71
C ILE A 277 -7.70 26.02 5.21
N ILE A 278 -6.67 26.51 5.90
CA ILE A 278 -6.77 26.93 7.30
C ILE A 278 -7.76 28.08 7.45
N ILE A 279 -7.65 29.13 6.63
CA ILE A 279 -8.50 30.32 6.75
C ILE A 279 -9.97 30.04 6.44
N SER A 280 -10.28 28.96 5.70
CA SER A 280 -11.65 28.49 5.47
C SER A 280 -12.28 27.77 6.67
N GLY A 281 -11.47 27.30 7.62
CA GLY A 281 -11.89 26.43 8.73
C GLY A 281 -11.79 24.93 8.44
N LEU A 282 -11.65 24.51 7.17
CA LEU A 282 -11.47 23.09 6.83
C LEU A 282 -10.14 22.55 7.38
N GLY A 283 -9.10 23.38 7.50
CA GLY A 283 -7.78 22.97 8.00
C GLY A 283 -7.77 22.47 9.46
N PHE A 284 -8.87 22.65 10.20
CA PHE A 284 -8.98 22.21 11.58
C PHE A 284 -8.89 20.67 11.69
N SER A 285 -8.13 20.21 12.68
CA SER A 285 -7.80 18.79 12.86
C SER A 285 -8.05 18.28 14.29
N GLY A 286 -8.54 19.13 15.19
CA GLY A 286 -8.81 18.78 16.58
C GLY A 286 -8.10 19.72 17.57
N TRP A 287 -7.98 19.27 18.81
CA TRP A 287 -7.36 20.02 19.90
C TRP A 287 -6.16 19.26 20.45
N THR A 288 -5.18 19.99 20.99
CA THR A 288 -4.07 19.37 21.75
C THR A 288 -4.55 18.89 23.12
N ASP A 289 -3.86 17.87 23.65
CA ASP A 289 -4.04 17.38 25.02
C ASP A 289 -3.44 18.31 26.09
N SER A 290 -3.06 19.54 25.73
CA SER A 290 -2.51 20.53 26.66
C SER A 290 -3.60 21.20 27.50
N SER A 291 -3.23 21.73 28.65
CA SER A 291 -4.10 22.57 29.48
C SER A 291 -3.56 24.01 29.54
N PRO A 292 -4.21 24.99 28.90
CA PRO A 292 -5.46 24.89 28.11
C PRO A 292 -5.26 24.23 26.73
N PRO A 293 -6.32 23.63 26.15
CA PRO A 293 -6.26 22.99 24.84
C PRO A 293 -6.07 24.04 23.74
N LYS A 294 -5.19 23.73 22.77
CA LYS A 294 -4.89 24.60 21.63
C LYS A 294 -5.41 23.95 20.34
N PRO A 295 -5.96 24.73 19.40
CA PRO A 295 -6.48 24.18 18.16
C PRO A 295 -5.34 23.72 17.24
N LEU A 296 -5.51 22.54 16.63
CA LEU A 296 -4.60 21.95 15.66
C LEU A 296 -5.07 22.22 14.24
N TRP A 297 -4.14 22.64 13.38
CA TRP A 297 -4.39 23.08 12.01
C TRP A 297 -3.60 22.24 10.97
N ASP A 298 -3.44 20.95 11.25
CA ASP A 298 -2.52 20.08 10.50
C ASP A 298 -3.18 19.36 9.33
N ARG A 299 -4.52 19.44 9.17
CA ARG A 299 -5.23 18.71 8.10
C ARG A 299 -4.75 19.09 6.71
N ALA A 300 -4.42 20.36 6.52
CA ALA A 300 -3.99 20.91 5.25
C ALA A 300 -2.47 20.87 5.04
N LYS A 301 -1.70 20.46 6.07
CA LYS A 301 -0.24 20.44 6.00
C LYS A 301 0.17 19.44 4.91
N ASN A 302 0.76 19.96 3.84
CA ASN A 302 1.27 19.15 2.73
C ASN A 302 2.80 19.03 2.76
N VAL A 303 3.47 19.82 3.61
CA VAL A 303 4.92 19.75 3.78
C VAL A 303 5.37 20.09 5.20
N ASP A 304 6.40 19.39 5.66
CA ASP A 304 7.21 19.75 6.82
C ASP A 304 8.64 20.04 6.35
N ILE A 305 8.97 21.32 6.16
CA ILE A 305 10.22 21.73 5.51
C ILE A 305 11.45 21.23 6.28
N LEU A 306 11.49 21.47 7.60
CA LEU A 306 12.61 20.99 8.42
C LEU A 306 12.63 19.46 8.48
N GLY A 307 11.46 18.82 8.54
CA GLY A 307 11.35 17.37 8.44
C GLY A 307 11.96 16.80 7.17
N VAL A 308 11.78 17.45 6.00
CA VAL A 308 12.39 17.03 4.73
C VAL A 308 13.89 17.28 4.71
N GLU A 309 14.33 18.49 5.07
CA GLU A 309 15.74 18.88 4.94
C GLU A 309 16.65 18.20 5.99
N LEU A 310 16.11 17.80 7.15
CA LEU A 310 16.86 17.19 8.25
C LEU A 310 16.56 15.69 8.45
N VAL A 311 15.89 15.05 7.48
CA VAL A 311 15.48 13.64 7.61
C VAL A 311 16.68 12.70 7.76
N THR A 312 16.63 11.79 8.73
CA THR A 312 17.70 10.78 8.97
C THR A 312 17.45 9.46 8.26
N SER A 313 16.26 9.26 7.69
CA SER A 313 15.93 8.04 6.95
C SER A 313 14.95 8.33 5.81
N ALA A 314 15.29 7.84 4.61
CA ALA A 314 14.40 7.94 3.45
C ALA A 314 13.01 7.30 3.65
N VAL A 315 12.86 6.40 4.63
CA VAL A 315 11.56 5.83 5.01
C VAL A 315 10.60 6.90 5.55
N GLN A 316 11.12 7.95 6.16
CA GLN A 316 10.34 9.04 6.76
C GLN A 316 10.00 10.15 5.76
N LEU A 317 10.68 10.22 4.61
CA LEU A 317 10.44 11.27 3.61
C LEU A 317 8.96 11.43 3.22
N PRO A 318 8.17 10.36 2.96
CA PRO A 318 6.77 10.50 2.60
C PRO A 318 5.88 11.10 3.71
N VAL A 319 6.36 11.15 4.96
CA VAL A 319 5.66 11.75 6.10
C VAL A 319 5.87 13.27 6.14
N TYR A 320 6.89 13.79 5.47
CA TYR A 320 7.25 15.21 5.46
C TYR A 320 7.10 15.88 4.10
N TRP A 321 7.24 15.13 2.99
CA TRP A 321 7.15 15.64 1.62
C TRP A 321 5.84 15.22 0.95
N ASN A 322 5.12 16.19 0.36
CA ASN A 322 3.87 15.99 -0.34
C ASN A 322 2.91 15.08 0.45
N ILE A 323 2.71 15.41 1.73
CA ILE A 323 2.16 14.54 2.77
C ILE A 323 0.82 13.94 2.34
N GLN A 324 -0.04 14.72 1.67
CA GLN A 324 -1.37 14.28 1.30
C GLN A 324 -1.35 13.29 0.14
N VAL A 325 -0.48 13.50 -0.85
CA VAL A 325 -0.30 12.53 -1.95
C VAL A 325 0.40 11.27 -1.44
N SER A 326 1.39 11.41 -0.56
CA SER A 326 2.03 10.27 0.11
C SER A 326 1.03 9.44 0.93
N THR A 327 0.11 10.12 1.62
CA THR A 327 -1.00 9.48 2.36
C THR A 327 -2.00 8.82 1.41
N TRP A 328 -2.32 9.47 0.29
CA TRP A 328 -3.17 8.92 -0.75
C TRP A 328 -2.56 7.64 -1.35
N LEU A 329 -1.29 7.68 -1.74
CA LEU A 329 -0.55 6.51 -2.26
C LEU A 329 -0.53 5.38 -1.24
N ARG A 330 -0.37 5.72 0.05
CA ARG A 330 -0.45 4.75 1.13
C ARG A 330 -1.83 4.08 1.19
N HIS A 331 -2.92 4.85 1.24
CA HIS A 331 -4.27 4.33 1.45
C HIS A 331 -4.88 3.64 0.22
N TYR A 332 -4.63 4.18 -0.97
CA TYR A 332 -5.30 3.77 -2.21
C TYR A 332 -4.45 2.86 -3.09
N VAL A 333 -3.14 2.77 -2.84
CA VAL A 333 -2.23 1.91 -3.62
C VAL A 333 -1.52 0.92 -2.70
N TYR A 334 -0.60 1.40 -1.86
CA TYR A 334 0.30 0.54 -1.07
C TYR A 334 -0.45 -0.41 -0.16
N GLU A 335 -1.35 0.11 0.67
CA GLU A 335 -2.12 -0.73 1.60
C GLU A 335 -2.99 -1.73 0.84
N ARG A 336 -3.61 -1.33 -0.27
CA ARG A 336 -4.48 -2.20 -1.06
C ARG A 336 -3.74 -3.31 -1.81
N LEU A 337 -2.46 -3.09 -2.15
CA LEU A 337 -1.59 -4.12 -2.74
C LEU A 337 -1.04 -5.14 -1.73
N VAL A 338 -1.22 -4.89 -0.43
CA VAL A 338 -0.76 -5.80 0.64
C VAL A 338 -1.90 -6.74 1.01
N PRO A 339 -1.73 -8.07 0.87
CA PRO A 339 -2.73 -9.03 1.34
C PRO A 339 -3.00 -8.88 2.84
N LYS A 340 -4.22 -9.18 3.28
CA LYS A 340 -4.58 -9.11 4.71
C LYS A 340 -3.69 -10.06 5.51
N GLY A 341 -3.12 -9.57 6.62
CA GLY A 341 -2.22 -10.34 7.48
C GLY A 341 -0.76 -10.41 7.02
N GLU A 342 -0.45 -9.93 5.81
CA GLU A 342 0.92 -9.96 5.28
C GLU A 342 1.69 -8.64 5.50
N LYS A 343 3.02 -8.74 5.48
CA LYS A 343 3.90 -7.57 5.47
C LYS A 343 4.20 -7.16 4.04
N ALA A 344 4.10 -5.87 3.78
CA ALA A 344 4.48 -5.29 2.50
C ALA A 344 5.96 -5.55 2.16
N GLY A 345 6.21 -6.08 0.97
CA GLY A 345 7.54 -6.31 0.42
C GLY A 345 8.06 -5.15 -0.42
N PHE A 346 9.17 -5.40 -1.12
CA PHE A 346 9.74 -4.45 -2.07
C PHE A 346 8.84 -4.23 -3.30
N PHE A 347 8.11 -5.27 -3.74
CA PHE A 347 7.21 -5.17 -4.88
C PHE A 347 6.09 -4.15 -4.65
N GLN A 348 5.42 -4.19 -3.49
CA GLN A 348 4.37 -3.20 -3.17
C GLN A 348 4.94 -1.79 -3.12
N LEU A 349 6.14 -1.61 -2.55
CA LEU A 349 6.83 -0.32 -2.54
C LEU A 349 7.13 0.16 -3.97
N LEU A 350 7.71 -0.69 -4.81
CA LEU A 350 8.04 -0.36 -6.20
C LEU A 350 6.79 0.01 -6.99
N ALA A 351 5.73 -0.81 -6.90
CA ALA A 351 4.46 -0.54 -7.56
C ALA A 351 3.86 0.81 -7.10
N THR A 352 3.89 1.12 -5.80
CA THR A 352 3.44 2.43 -5.30
C THR A 352 4.26 3.58 -5.85
N GLN A 353 5.60 3.46 -5.91
CA GLN A 353 6.44 4.51 -6.48
C GLN A 353 6.21 4.66 -7.99
N THR A 354 6.02 3.56 -8.73
CA THR A 354 5.70 3.61 -10.17
C THR A 354 4.35 4.29 -10.42
N ILE A 355 3.32 4.02 -9.61
CA ILE A 355 2.04 4.75 -9.73
C ILE A 355 2.24 6.24 -9.45
N SER A 356 3.09 6.60 -8.49
CA SER A 356 3.48 8.00 -8.27
C SER A 356 4.18 8.60 -9.50
N ALA A 357 5.04 7.86 -10.18
CA ALA A 357 5.69 8.31 -11.41
C ALA A 357 4.68 8.59 -12.52
N VAL A 358 3.78 7.64 -12.78
CA VAL A 358 2.75 7.76 -13.80
C VAL A 358 1.80 8.93 -13.52
N TRP A 359 1.52 9.23 -12.24
CA TRP A 359 0.75 10.41 -11.86
C TRP A 359 1.42 11.73 -12.28
N HIS A 360 2.76 11.81 -12.17
CA HIS A 360 3.53 12.96 -12.66
C HIS A 360 3.68 13.01 -14.17
N GLY A 361 3.68 11.86 -14.86
CA GLY A 361 3.75 11.74 -16.31
C GLY A 361 4.67 10.63 -16.79
N LEU A 362 4.80 10.47 -18.10
CA LEU A 362 5.57 9.36 -18.71
C LEU A 362 7.00 9.75 -19.12
N TYR A 363 7.49 10.92 -18.72
CA TYR A 363 8.87 11.31 -18.98
C TYR A 363 9.85 10.32 -18.31
N PRO A 364 10.91 9.87 -19.01
CA PRO A 364 11.84 8.89 -18.48
C PRO A 364 12.47 9.30 -17.14
N GLY A 365 12.76 10.59 -16.96
CA GLY A 365 13.30 11.14 -15.72
C GLY A 365 12.41 10.92 -14.50
N TYR A 366 11.08 11.03 -14.66
CA TYR A 366 10.13 10.69 -13.60
C TYR A 366 10.20 9.21 -13.24
N MET A 367 10.13 8.34 -14.25
CA MET A 367 10.19 6.89 -14.03
C MET A 367 11.48 6.47 -13.32
N ILE A 368 12.63 7.02 -13.75
CA ILE A 368 13.93 6.77 -13.14
C ILE A 368 13.96 7.27 -11.69
N PHE A 369 13.50 8.49 -11.43
CA PHE A 369 13.47 9.06 -10.07
C PHE A 369 12.66 8.18 -9.10
N PHE A 370 11.45 7.78 -9.47
CA PHE A 370 10.57 7.02 -8.59
C PHE A 370 11.01 5.54 -8.43
N VAL A 371 11.58 4.92 -9.46
CA VAL A 371 12.21 3.60 -9.29
C VAL A 371 13.42 3.71 -8.33
N GLN A 372 14.23 4.77 -8.48
CA GLN A 372 15.32 5.03 -7.54
C GLN A 372 14.84 5.35 -6.13
N SER A 373 13.72 6.04 -5.96
CA SER A 373 13.17 6.30 -4.63
C SER A 373 12.77 5.01 -3.90
N ALA A 374 12.28 3.99 -4.62
CA ALA A 374 12.03 2.67 -4.05
C ALA A 374 13.33 2.01 -3.55
N LEU A 375 14.42 2.09 -4.34
CA LEU A 375 15.75 1.61 -3.94
C LEU A 375 16.31 2.40 -2.75
N MET A 376 16.17 3.73 -2.77
CA MET A 376 16.57 4.64 -1.71
C MET A 376 15.93 4.22 -0.38
N ILE A 377 14.60 4.05 -0.36
CA ILE A 377 13.84 3.60 0.81
C ILE A 377 14.28 2.20 1.26
N ALA A 378 14.50 1.28 0.32
CA ALA A 378 14.96 -0.07 0.64
C ALA A 378 16.36 -0.08 1.29
N GLY A 379 17.31 0.71 0.79
CA GLY A 379 18.63 0.86 1.42
C GLY A 379 18.56 1.56 2.78
N ALA A 380 17.69 2.57 2.96
CA ALA A 380 17.47 3.19 4.26
C ALA A 380 16.92 2.21 5.30
N ARG A 381 16.06 1.27 4.90
CA ARG A 381 15.58 0.18 5.78
C ARG A 381 16.71 -0.74 6.23
N VAL A 382 17.77 -0.92 5.43
CA VAL A 382 18.96 -1.70 5.83
C VAL A 382 19.73 -0.96 6.93
N ILE A 383 20.04 0.33 6.72
CA ILE A 383 20.74 1.15 7.71
C ILE A 383 19.97 1.15 9.04
N TYR A 384 18.65 1.30 8.98
CA TYR A 384 17.79 1.22 10.17
C TYR A 384 17.88 -0.13 10.87
N ARG A 385 17.86 -1.26 10.15
CA ARG A 385 17.98 -2.60 10.74
C ARG A 385 19.34 -2.79 11.42
N TRP A 386 20.42 -2.32 10.81
CA TRP A 386 21.74 -2.35 11.44
C TRP A 386 21.79 -1.48 12.69
N LYS A 387 21.21 -0.27 12.66
CA LYS A 387 21.06 0.56 13.86
C LYS A 387 20.30 -0.15 14.99
N GLN A 388 19.22 -0.87 14.65
CA GLN A 388 18.42 -1.62 15.63
C GLN A 388 19.15 -2.82 16.24
N ALA A 389 20.17 -3.34 15.57
CA ALA A 389 21.02 -4.41 16.09
C ALA A 389 22.10 -3.92 17.07
N ILE A 390 22.31 -2.60 17.17
CA ILE A 390 23.28 -2.01 18.10
C ILE A 390 22.71 -2.02 19.52
N PRO A 391 23.43 -2.56 20.51
CA PRO A 391 23.05 -2.53 21.92
C PRO A 391 22.71 -1.13 22.44
N GLU A 392 21.78 -1.02 23.39
CA GLU A 392 21.33 0.28 23.91
C GLU A 392 22.42 1.08 24.64
N ASN A 393 23.38 0.38 25.27
CA ASN A 393 24.52 1.00 25.93
C ASN A 393 25.53 1.65 24.96
N MET A 394 25.44 1.39 23.64
CA MET A 394 26.31 1.96 22.62
C MET A 394 25.69 3.21 21.96
N GLY A 395 25.37 4.22 22.78
CA GLY A 395 24.71 5.45 22.31
C GLY A 395 25.47 6.20 21.23
N LEU A 396 26.81 6.25 21.29
CA LEU A 396 27.64 6.89 20.26
C LEU A 396 27.51 6.18 18.91
N ALA A 397 27.53 4.85 18.89
CA ALA A 397 27.36 4.06 17.67
C ALA A 397 25.96 4.30 17.05
N LYS A 398 24.91 4.36 17.86
CA LYS A 398 23.56 4.71 17.37
C LYS A 398 23.51 6.11 16.72
N LYS A 399 24.17 7.11 17.32
CA LYS A 399 24.30 8.46 16.73
C LYS A 399 25.10 8.48 15.43
N ILE A 400 26.17 7.68 15.33
CA ILE A 400 26.92 7.51 14.08
C ILE A 400 26.02 6.93 12.99
N PHE A 401 25.19 5.93 13.32
CA PHE A 401 24.23 5.37 12.37
C PHE A 401 23.13 6.36 11.96
N ASP A 402 22.72 7.27 12.84
CA ASP A 402 21.82 8.37 12.48
C ASP A 402 22.48 9.34 11.49
N LEU A 403 23.76 9.68 11.71
CA LEU A 403 24.53 10.50 10.77
C LEU A 403 24.72 9.79 9.42
N ILE A 404 25.00 8.48 9.42
CA ILE A 404 25.09 7.67 8.19
C ILE A 404 23.75 7.65 7.46
N GLY A 405 22.64 7.44 8.18
CA GLY A 405 21.30 7.46 7.60
C GLY A 405 20.95 8.81 6.99
N TYR A 406 21.29 9.90 7.68
CA TYR A 406 21.13 11.26 7.19
C TYR A 406 21.96 11.49 5.92
N ALA A 407 23.26 11.22 5.95
CA ALA A 407 24.16 11.42 4.81
C ALA A 407 23.73 10.59 3.60
N TYR A 408 23.35 9.32 3.82
CA TYR A 408 22.79 8.44 2.79
C TYR A 408 21.51 9.02 2.19
N THR A 409 20.56 9.44 3.03
CA THR A 409 19.26 9.91 2.57
C THR A 409 19.40 11.18 1.75
N GLN A 410 20.20 12.14 2.22
CA GLN A 410 20.47 13.38 1.50
C GLN A 410 21.18 13.09 0.17
N LEU A 411 22.29 12.34 0.19
CA LEU A 411 23.03 12.01 -1.03
C LEU A 411 22.12 11.38 -2.10
N VAL A 412 21.38 10.34 -1.73
CA VAL A 412 20.56 9.58 -2.70
C VAL A 412 19.35 10.40 -3.14
N LEU A 413 18.69 11.13 -2.26
CA LEU A 413 17.54 11.96 -2.61
C LEU A 413 17.91 13.01 -3.65
N HIS A 414 18.97 13.75 -3.39
CA HIS A 414 19.39 14.86 -4.25
C HIS A 414 19.97 14.39 -5.59
N TYR A 415 20.76 13.32 -5.57
CA TYR A 415 21.19 12.65 -6.81
C TYR A 415 19.97 12.20 -7.62
N SER A 416 19.02 11.48 -7.00
CA SER A 416 17.85 10.95 -7.71
C SER A 416 17.02 12.10 -8.29
N CYS A 417 16.85 13.19 -7.52
CA CYS A 417 16.03 14.34 -7.86
C CYS A 417 16.40 14.97 -9.21
N VAL A 418 17.66 14.91 -9.64
CA VAL A 418 18.08 15.45 -10.94
C VAL A 418 17.26 14.87 -12.09
N GLY A 419 16.97 13.56 -12.07
CA GLY A 419 16.12 12.93 -13.09
C GLY A 419 14.70 13.50 -13.13
N PHE A 420 14.13 13.81 -11.95
CA PHE A 420 12.83 14.47 -11.84
C PHE A 420 12.86 15.92 -12.39
N LEU A 421 14.00 16.60 -12.30
CA LEU A 421 14.14 17.99 -12.73
C LEU A 421 14.41 18.11 -14.24
N VAL A 422 15.27 17.26 -14.80
CA VAL A 422 15.67 17.36 -16.21
C VAL A 422 14.73 16.62 -17.16
N LEU A 423 14.00 15.61 -16.67
CA LEU A 423 13.00 14.78 -17.37
C LEU A 423 13.50 13.92 -18.53
N ASN A 424 14.45 14.42 -19.31
CA ASN A 424 15.00 13.78 -20.48
C ASN A 424 15.89 12.58 -20.09
N LEU A 425 15.78 11.48 -20.82
CA LEU A 425 16.54 10.25 -20.56
C LEU A 425 18.05 10.46 -20.66
N HIS A 426 18.50 11.11 -21.75
CA HIS A 426 19.92 11.34 -22.00
C HIS A 426 20.52 12.28 -20.96
N GLU A 427 19.86 13.40 -20.67
CA GLU A 427 20.33 14.34 -19.63
C GLU A 427 20.36 13.69 -18.24
N THR A 428 19.37 12.85 -17.92
CA THR A 428 19.33 12.08 -16.67
C THR A 428 20.51 11.12 -16.57
N ILE A 429 20.73 10.29 -17.59
CA ILE A 429 21.82 9.31 -17.60
C ILE A 429 23.18 10.01 -17.60
N ALA A 430 23.36 11.07 -18.39
CA ALA A 430 24.60 11.84 -18.44
C ALA A 430 24.91 12.50 -17.08
N SER A 431 23.90 13.10 -16.43
CA SER A 431 24.06 13.69 -15.10
C SER A 431 24.45 12.63 -14.07
N TYR A 432 23.81 11.46 -14.10
CA TYR A 432 24.13 10.35 -13.20
C TYR A 432 25.51 9.75 -13.45
N ALA A 433 25.89 9.58 -14.72
CA ALA A 433 27.22 9.11 -15.13
C ALA A 433 28.33 10.07 -14.67
N SER A 434 28.06 11.38 -14.70
CA SER A 434 29.02 12.41 -14.31
C SER A 434 29.47 12.32 -12.84
N VAL A 435 28.67 11.66 -12.00
CA VAL A 435 28.98 11.35 -10.59
C VAL A 435 29.05 9.84 -10.34
N TYR A 436 29.43 9.08 -11.36
CA TYR A 436 29.69 7.63 -11.31
C TYR A 436 28.55 6.80 -10.73
N TYR A 437 27.31 7.23 -10.97
CA TYR A 437 26.09 6.57 -10.49
C TYR A 437 26.04 6.35 -8.97
N ILE A 438 26.73 7.18 -8.18
CA ILE A 438 26.90 6.97 -6.73
C ILE A 438 25.58 6.77 -5.98
N GLY A 439 24.55 7.56 -6.29
CA GLY A 439 23.25 7.45 -5.65
C GLY A 439 22.40 6.27 -6.13
N THR A 440 22.77 5.59 -7.21
CA THR A 440 22.14 4.33 -7.66
C THR A 440 22.87 3.12 -7.08
N ILE A 441 24.20 3.13 -7.13
CA ILE A 441 25.04 2.01 -6.70
C ILE A 441 24.96 1.84 -5.18
N LEU A 442 25.01 2.93 -4.41
CA LEU A 442 25.03 2.87 -2.94
C LEU A 442 23.80 2.16 -2.34
N PRO A 443 22.54 2.49 -2.70
CA PRO A 443 21.37 1.73 -2.25
C PRO A 443 21.44 0.23 -2.60
N ILE A 444 21.85 -0.11 -3.83
CA ILE A 444 21.95 -1.50 -4.29
C ILE A 444 22.98 -2.25 -3.44
N MET A 445 24.16 -1.66 -3.23
CA MET A 445 25.21 -2.24 -2.40
C MET A 445 24.75 -2.49 -0.97
N LEU A 446 24.03 -1.55 -0.35
CA LEU A 446 23.46 -1.75 0.99
C LEU A 446 22.45 -2.92 1.02
N ILE A 447 21.57 -3.00 0.02
CA ILE A 447 20.57 -4.07 -0.08
C ILE A 447 21.25 -5.44 -0.25
N LEU A 448 22.29 -5.52 -1.07
CA LEU A 448 23.08 -6.74 -1.25
C LEU A 448 23.88 -7.09 0.01
N LEU A 449 24.50 -6.11 0.65
CA LEU A 449 25.29 -6.30 1.87
C LEU A 449 24.42 -6.83 3.02
N ASN A 450 23.15 -6.40 3.13
CA ASN A 450 22.20 -6.96 4.09
C ASN A 450 21.91 -8.46 3.88
N LYS A 451 22.11 -9.01 2.68
CA LYS A 451 21.97 -10.46 2.44
C LYS A 451 23.14 -11.25 3.02
N ILE A 452 24.33 -10.64 3.04
CA ILE A 452 25.57 -11.22 3.54
C ILE A 452 25.68 -11.01 5.05
N ILE A 453 25.50 -9.77 5.50
CA ILE A 453 25.55 -9.35 6.90
C ILE A 453 24.12 -9.25 7.42
N LYS A 454 23.60 -10.36 7.95
CA LYS A 454 22.30 -10.37 8.63
C LYS A 454 22.47 -9.82 10.04
N PRO A 455 21.91 -8.64 10.38
CA PRO A 455 21.91 -8.20 11.76
C PRO A 455 21.21 -9.24 12.65
N PRO A 456 21.71 -9.52 13.86
CA PRO A 456 21.00 -10.36 14.82
C PRO A 456 19.59 -9.80 15.03
N ARG A 457 18.57 -10.67 14.97
CA ARG A 457 17.18 -10.24 15.14
C ARG A 457 17.06 -9.52 16.49
N PRO A 458 16.49 -8.30 16.54
CA PRO A 458 16.17 -7.70 17.83
C PRO A 458 15.25 -8.66 18.58
N ALA A 459 15.56 -8.92 19.86
CA ALA A 459 14.70 -9.71 20.71
C ALA A 459 13.29 -9.13 20.65
N LYS A 460 12.29 -9.94 20.31
CA LYS A 460 10.89 -9.50 20.29
C LYS A 460 10.56 -9.01 21.70
N VAL A 461 10.44 -7.70 21.88
CA VAL A 461 9.75 -7.14 23.05
C VAL A 461 8.31 -7.65 22.95
N LYS A 462 7.87 -8.46 23.92
CA LYS A 462 6.47 -8.88 24.04
C LYS A 462 5.63 -7.61 24.09
N ALA A 463 4.73 -7.44 23.12
CA ALA A 463 3.70 -6.42 23.23
C ALA A 463 2.92 -6.67 24.54
N PRO A 464 2.63 -5.65 25.36
CA PRO A 464 1.73 -5.80 26.48
C PRO A 464 0.37 -6.25 25.95
N LYS A 465 -0.28 -7.18 26.66
CA LYS A 465 -1.69 -7.51 26.42
C LYS A 465 -2.52 -6.24 26.68
N GLU A 466 -3.29 -5.81 25.69
CA GLU A 466 -4.38 -4.85 25.88
C GLU A 466 -5.49 -5.57 26.65
N ASP A 467 -5.42 -5.51 27.98
CA ASP A 467 -6.60 -5.77 28.82
C ASP A 467 -7.42 -4.48 28.89
N SER A 468 -8.67 -4.60 28.51
CA SER A 468 -9.72 -3.59 28.60
C SER A 468 -9.97 -3.15 30.05
N LEU A 469 -10.12 -1.82 30.27
CA LEU A 469 -11.28 -1.15 30.91
C LEU A 469 -10.87 0.13 31.70
N ILE A 470 -11.51 1.25 31.31
CA ILE A 470 -12.20 2.26 32.14
C ILE A 470 -11.44 2.93 33.33
N SER A 471 -11.29 4.27 33.20
CA SER A 471 -11.18 5.36 34.20
C SER A 471 -10.07 5.42 35.28
N ASN A 472 -9.28 6.51 35.19
CA ASN A 472 -8.39 7.24 36.13
C ASN A 472 -8.85 7.41 37.62
N PRO A 473 -8.04 7.98 38.57
CA PRO A 473 -6.59 8.38 38.57
C PRO A 473 -5.78 8.12 39.90
N LEU A 474 -4.44 8.38 39.82
CA LEU A 474 -3.48 8.85 40.87
C LEU A 474 -2.79 7.91 41.90
N ASN A 475 -1.48 8.20 42.09
CA ASN A 475 -0.51 7.93 43.18
C ASN A 475 0.57 6.82 43.05
N PHE A 476 1.84 7.26 43.10
CA PHE A 476 3.07 6.53 43.48
C PHE A 476 3.12 6.29 45.01
N PRO A 477 4.11 5.58 45.61
CA PRO A 477 4.96 4.43 45.21
C PRO A 477 4.90 3.28 46.24
N PHE A 478 5.44 2.08 45.96
CA PHE A 478 6.28 1.23 46.86
C PHE A 478 6.50 -0.18 46.29
N GLN A 479 7.71 -0.71 46.53
CA GLN A 479 8.20 -2.05 46.17
C GLN A 479 7.54 -3.15 47.01
N PHE A 480 7.28 -4.32 46.44
CA PHE A 480 7.52 -5.60 47.11
C PHE A 480 7.85 -6.72 46.11
N ARG A 481 8.87 -7.50 46.47
CA ARG A 481 9.39 -8.68 45.79
C ARG A 481 8.71 -9.92 46.38
N ALA A 482 8.10 -10.78 45.56
CA ALA A 482 7.74 -12.14 45.98
C ALA A 482 7.82 -13.15 44.82
N LYS A 483 8.26 -14.36 45.17
CA LYS A 483 8.67 -15.47 44.31
C LYS A 483 7.48 -16.27 43.73
N ARG A 484 7.61 -16.62 42.45
CA ARG A 484 7.27 -17.89 41.76
C ARG A 484 6.24 -18.84 42.41
N ARG A 485 5.10 -19.05 41.73
CA ARG A 485 4.41 -20.35 41.58
C ARG A 485 3.86 -20.45 40.14
N ARG A 486 4.13 -21.55 39.44
CA ARG A 486 3.61 -21.86 38.10
C ARG A 486 2.20 -22.43 38.25
N ASN A 487 1.20 -21.75 37.68
CA ASN A 487 -0.10 -22.34 37.37
C ASN A 487 -0.25 -22.38 35.84
N ILE A 488 -0.71 -23.52 35.35
CA ILE A 488 -0.99 -23.80 33.93
C ILE A 488 -2.37 -23.25 33.62
N THR A 489 -2.51 -22.52 32.51
CA THR A 489 -3.81 -22.06 31.99
C THR A 489 -3.93 -22.57 30.56
N ILE A 490 -4.86 -23.50 30.33
CA ILE A 490 -5.26 -24.01 29.02
C ILE A 490 -6.47 -23.16 28.60
N SER A 491 -6.42 -22.52 27.42
CA SER A 491 -7.60 -21.89 26.81
C SER A 491 -7.92 -22.55 25.48
N ALA A 492 -9.08 -23.19 25.40
CA ALA A 492 -9.74 -23.54 24.15
C ALA A 492 -10.79 -22.46 23.87
N GLY A 493 -10.78 -21.89 22.66
CA GLY A 493 -11.82 -20.97 22.20
C GLY A 493 -12.88 -21.73 21.42
N LEU A 494 -14.14 -21.59 21.84
CA LEU A 494 -15.34 -22.06 21.13
C LEU A 494 -15.60 -21.16 19.91
N ASP A 495 -15.67 -21.75 18.71
CA ASP A 495 -16.18 -21.08 17.51
C ASP A 495 -17.63 -21.54 17.28
N ASP A 496 -18.59 -20.64 17.59
CA ASP A 496 -20.00 -20.82 17.25
C ASP A 496 -20.20 -20.78 15.73
N PHE A 497 -20.73 -21.87 15.17
CA PHE A 497 -21.13 -21.97 13.76
C PHE A 497 -22.43 -21.20 13.53
N ASN A 498 -22.35 -20.08 12.84
CA ASN A 498 -23.46 -19.56 12.05
C ASN A 498 -22.93 -19.04 10.71
N GLU A 499 -23.14 -19.82 9.65
CA GLU A 499 -22.94 -19.36 8.28
C GLU A 499 -23.91 -18.21 7.95
N PRO A 500 -23.48 -17.25 7.12
CA PRO A 500 -23.99 -17.31 5.76
C PRO A 500 -22.93 -17.06 4.69
N ASN A 501 -22.79 -18.06 3.81
CA ASN A 501 -22.61 -17.94 2.37
C ASN A 501 -21.86 -16.69 1.85
N GLN A 502 -20.53 -16.75 1.77
CA GLN A 502 -19.77 -15.98 0.79
C GLN A 502 -18.59 -16.81 0.26
N GLN A 503 -18.70 -17.23 -1.00
CA GLN A 503 -17.59 -17.71 -1.83
C GLN A 503 -16.43 -16.71 -1.75
N GLN A 504 -15.41 -17.02 -0.96
CA GLN A 504 -14.18 -16.23 -0.88
C GLN A 504 -13.12 -16.87 -1.77
N GLN A 505 -13.06 -16.32 -2.98
CA GLN A 505 -12.07 -16.61 -4.00
C GLN A 505 -10.67 -16.29 -3.43
N GLN A 506 -9.88 -17.35 -3.22
CA GLN A 506 -8.47 -17.28 -2.91
C GLN A 506 -7.76 -16.43 -3.98
N LEU A 507 -6.86 -15.55 -3.55
CA LEU A 507 -6.08 -14.66 -4.41
C LEU A 507 -5.09 -15.48 -5.22
N ASN A 508 -5.59 -16.08 -6.30
CA ASN A 508 -4.81 -16.73 -7.33
C ASN A 508 -4.17 -15.60 -8.16
N LEU A 509 -2.85 -15.58 -8.27
CA LEU A 509 -2.09 -14.68 -9.17
C LEU A 509 -2.34 -15.01 -10.67
N SER A 510 -3.47 -15.63 -10.98
CA SER A 510 -3.99 -15.91 -12.32
C SER A 510 -4.75 -14.72 -12.93
N VAL A 511 -4.91 -13.58 -12.23
CA VAL A 511 -5.58 -12.38 -12.76
C VAL A 511 -4.75 -11.63 -13.82
N LEU A 512 -3.55 -12.14 -14.16
CA LEU A 512 -2.82 -11.78 -15.38
C LEU A 512 -2.63 -12.96 -16.35
N ARG A 513 -3.41 -14.04 -16.22
CA ARG A 513 -3.53 -15.05 -17.29
C ARG A 513 -4.73 -14.68 -18.16
N PHE A 514 -4.46 -14.08 -19.31
CA PHE A 514 -5.34 -14.27 -20.46
C PHE A 514 -5.31 -15.77 -20.76
N THR A 515 -6.37 -16.49 -20.40
CA THR A 515 -6.51 -17.91 -20.71
C THR A 515 -7.15 -17.99 -22.09
N LEU A 516 -6.38 -18.42 -23.09
CA LEU A 516 -6.88 -18.63 -24.45
C LEU A 516 -7.45 -20.05 -24.60
N GLY A 517 -7.25 -20.93 -23.61
CA GLY A 517 -7.88 -22.25 -23.56
C GLY A 517 -7.39 -23.21 -24.65
N ILE A 518 -6.16 -23.03 -25.14
CA ILE A 518 -5.58 -23.84 -26.23
C ILE A 518 -4.92 -25.10 -25.62
N PRO A 519 -5.39 -26.32 -25.96
CA PRO A 519 -4.80 -27.56 -25.45
C PRO A 519 -3.32 -27.67 -25.84
N GLY A 520 -2.44 -27.91 -24.86
CA GLY A 520 -0.99 -28.10 -25.08
C GLY A 520 -0.12 -26.83 -25.01
N PHE A 521 -0.70 -25.65 -24.79
CA PHE A 521 0.05 -24.39 -24.68
C PHE A 521 0.18 -23.93 -23.21
N ASP A 522 1.41 -23.83 -22.69
CA ASP A 522 1.64 -23.25 -21.36
C ASP A 522 1.50 -21.72 -21.41
N GLU A 523 0.33 -21.25 -20.99
CA GLU A 523 -0.06 -19.84 -20.99
C GLU A 523 0.82 -18.94 -20.10
N SER A 524 1.68 -19.50 -19.25
CA SER A 524 2.69 -18.72 -18.52
C SER A 524 3.73 -18.07 -19.43
N TYR A 525 3.82 -18.53 -20.69
CA TYR A 525 4.67 -17.97 -21.74
C TYR A 525 3.92 -16.99 -22.65
N LEU A 526 2.61 -16.78 -22.47
CA LEU A 526 1.81 -15.92 -23.36
C LEU A 526 2.34 -14.47 -23.45
N PRO A 527 2.74 -13.79 -22.35
CA PRO A 527 3.37 -12.46 -22.46
C PRO A 527 4.66 -12.47 -23.29
N ARG A 528 5.42 -13.58 -23.28
CA ARG A 528 6.62 -13.73 -24.12
C ARG A 528 6.24 -13.90 -25.57
N GLY A 529 5.26 -14.74 -25.87
CA GLY A 529 4.73 -14.92 -27.23
C GLY A 529 4.23 -13.60 -27.82
N ILE A 530 3.45 -12.84 -27.05
CA ILE A 530 2.96 -11.51 -27.42
C ILE A 530 4.14 -10.54 -27.65
N GLY A 531 5.11 -10.49 -26.73
CA GLY A 531 6.28 -9.63 -26.86
C GLY A 531 7.12 -9.97 -28.10
N TYR A 532 7.39 -11.25 -28.37
CA TYR A 532 8.10 -11.68 -29.58
C TYR A 532 7.31 -11.36 -30.85
N ALA A 533 6.00 -11.61 -30.87
CA ALA A 533 5.16 -11.37 -32.04
C ALA A 533 5.09 -9.87 -32.39
N PHE A 534 4.68 -9.02 -31.45
CA PHE A 534 4.55 -7.58 -31.71
C PHE A 534 5.91 -6.88 -31.87
N GLY A 535 6.94 -7.32 -31.13
CA GLY A 535 8.30 -6.82 -31.33
C GLY A 535 8.84 -7.16 -32.72
N SER A 536 8.60 -8.38 -33.21
CA SER A 536 9.01 -8.78 -34.57
C SER A 536 8.22 -8.06 -35.65
N LEU A 537 6.91 -7.84 -35.45
CA LEU A 537 6.08 -7.05 -36.37
C LEU A 537 6.52 -5.58 -36.43
N LEU A 538 6.95 -4.98 -35.32
CA LEU A 538 7.50 -3.62 -35.31
C LEU A 538 8.82 -3.54 -36.08
N LEU A 539 9.72 -4.52 -35.88
CA LEU A 539 10.97 -4.60 -36.64
C LEU A 539 10.69 -4.84 -38.13
N LEU A 540 9.77 -5.75 -38.46
CA LEU A 540 9.41 -6.04 -39.84
C LEU A 540 8.75 -4.82 -40.50
N ASN A 541 7.88 -4.10 -39.79
CA ASN A 541 7.32 -2.84 -40.27
C ASN A 541 8.41 -1.78 -40.52
N HIS A 542 9.44 -1.71 -39.67
CA HIS A 542 10.56 -0.79 -39.86
C HIS A 542 11.40 -1.12 -41.11
N PHE A 543 11.62 -2.40 -41.40
CA PHE A 543 12.44 -2.83 -42.54
C PHE A 543 11.66 -3.01 -43.85
N VAL A 544 10.35 -3.24 -43.80
CA VAL A 544 9.49 -3.53 -44.97
C VAL A 544 8.55 -2.35 -45.31
N GLY A 545 8.31 -1.46 -44.34
CA GLY A 545 7.45 -0.28 -44.49
C GLY A 545 8.10 0.86 -45.27
N SER A 546 7.99 0.77 -46.60
CA SER A 546 8.08 1.81 -47.64
C SER A 546 9.33 2.72 -47.74
N ASN A 547 9.66 3.07 -48.99
CA ASN A 547 10.83 3.83 -49.46
C ASN A 547 10.90 5.31 -49.03
N SER A 548 10.33 5.69 -47.89
CA SER A 548 10.33 7.05 -47.35
C SER A 548 11.20 7.13 -46.09
N PRO A 549 11.94 8.24 -45.86
CA PRO A 549 12.75 8.39 -44.67
C PRO A 549 11.87 8.33 -43.41
N THR A 550 12.27 7.48 -42.45
CA THR A 550 11.57 7.29 -41.18
C THR A 550 11.46 8.60 -40.42
N THR A 551 10.24 8.98 -40.04
CA THR A 551 10.01 10.22 -39.29
C THR A 551 10.46 10.08 -37.82
N PRO A 552 10.84 11.19 -37.14
CA PRO A 552 11.14 11.15 -35.71
C PRO A 552 9.98 10.66 -34.84
N ALA A 553 8.73 10.87 -35.27
CA ALA A 553 7.53 10.39 -34.57
C ALA A 553 7.39 8.86 -34.67
N GLN A 554 7.65 8.30 -35.85
CA GLN A 554 7.66 6.86 -36.07
C GLN A 554 8.75 6.18 -35.23
N LEU A 555 9.98 6.70 -35.22
CA LEU A 555 11.07 6.15 -34.40
C LEU A 555 10.75 6.14 -32.90
N ARG A 556 10.08 7.17 -32.38
CA ARG A 556 9.65 7.23 -30.97
C ARG A 556 8.57 6.19 -30.67
N SER A 557 7.61 6.01 -31.57
CA SER A 557 6.54 5.01 -31.44
C SER A 557 7.10 3.59 -31.49
N GLU A 558 8.00 3.32 -32.44
CA GLU A 558 8.68 2.03 -32.57
C GLU A 558 9.58 1.72 -31.36
N ALA A 559 10.33 2.70 -30.85
CA ALA A 559 11.13 2.55 -29.64
C ALA A 559 10.28 2.23 -28.40
N LEU A 560 9.12 2.89 -28.24
CA LEU A 560 8.17 2.60 -27.17
C LEU A 560 7.58 1.19 -27.32
N GLY A 561 7.16 0.82 -28.53
CA GLY A 561 6.61 -0.50 -28.85
C GLY A 561 7.62 -1.62 -28.58
N LEU A 562 8.89 -1.44 -28.98
CA LEU A 562 9.97 -2.38 -28.70
C LEU A 562 10.29 -2.49 -27.22
N SER A 563 10.22 -1.37 -26.48
CA SER A 563 10.41 -1.37 -25.02
C SER A 563 9.31 -2.14 -24.30
N LEU A 564 8.05 -1.99 -24.74
CA LEU A 564 6.91 -2.75 -24.22
C LEU A 564 7.02 -4.24 -24.57
N ALA A 565 7.42 -4.56 -25.81
CA ALA A 565 7.68 -5.94 -26.25
C ALA A 565 8.77 -6.60 -25.39
N ALA A 566 9.90 -5.92 -25.17
CA ALA A 566 10.98 -6.40 -24.32
C ALA A 566 10.54 -6.60 -22.86
N PHE A 567 9.73 -5.68 -22.33
CA PHE A 567 9.15 -5.82 -20.99
C PHE A 567 8.23 -7.06 -20.89
N SER A 568 7.36 -7.28 -21.87
CA SER A 568 6.48 -8.45 -21.93
C SER A 568 7.26 -9.77 -22.01
N VAL A 569 8.40 -9.80 -22.71
CA VAL A 569 9.31 -10.94 -22.75
C VAL A 569 10.00 -11.17 -21.38
N ALA A 570 10.44 -10.10 -20.73
CA ALA A 570 11.13 -10.17 -19.44
C ALA A 570 10.20 -10.52 -18.26
N LEU A 571 8.91 -10.22 -18.37
CA LEU A 571 7.93 -10.30 -17.28
C LEU A 571 7.91 -11.67 -16.56
N PRO A 572 7.94 -12.83 -17.24
CA PRO A 572 7.90 -14.11 -16.51
C PRO A 572 9.24 -14.47 -15.85
N TYR A 573 10.37 -13.90 -16.31
CA TYR A 573 11.65 -14.03 -15.62
C TYR A 573 11.68 -13.18 -14.34
N LEU A 574 11.13 -11.96 -14.40
CA LEU A 574 10.96 -11.11 -13.23
C LEU A 574 10.10 -11.81 -12.16
N GLY A 575 9.01 -12.46 -12.58
CA GLY A 575 8.15 -13.25 -11.68
C GLY A 575 8.87 -14.44 -11.03
N LYS A 576 9.71 -15.18 -11.77
CA LYS A 576 10.52 -16.28 -11.22
C LYS A 576 11.63 -15.77 -10.27
N PHE A 577 12.30 -14.68 -10.63
CA PHE A 577 13.30 -14.00 -9.79
C PHE A 577 12.68 -13.51 -8.46
N LEU A 578 11.45 -13.00 -8.50
CA LEU A 578 10.73 -12.54 -7.32
C LEU A 578 10.16 -13.68 -6.46
N LYS A 579 9.76 -14.81 -7.06
CA LYS A 579 9.41 -16.04 -6.33
C LYS A 579 10.59 -16.64 -5.57
N GLY A 580 11.81 -16.47 -6.07
CA GLY A 580 13.04 -16.77 -5.31
C GLY A 580 13.27 -15.85 -4.10
N SER A 581 12.48 -14.78 -3.95
CA SER A 581 12.56 -13.80 -2.86
C SER A 581 11.38 -13.85 -1.87
N SER A 582 10.41 -14.76 -2.06
CA SER A 582 9.50 -15.18 -0.99
C SER A 582 10.26 -16.11 -0.04
N GLY A 583 10.91 -15.52 0.97
CA GLY A 583 11.53 -16.28 2.03
C GLY A 583 10.50 -17.10 2.81
N LEU A 584 10.84 -18.38 3.06
CA LEU A 584 10.34 -19.21 4.17
C LEU A 584 8.81 -19.31 4.25
N VAL A 585 8.20 -19.99 3.28
CA VAL A 585 7.07 -20.85 3.64
C VAL A 585 7.72 -22.13 4.12
N ASP A 586 7.68 -22.39 5.43
CA ASP A 586 8.19 -23.64 6.01
C ASP A 586 7.49 -24.79 5.29
N GLU A 587 8.20 -25.49 4.40
CA GLU A 587 7.74 -26.79 3.93
C GLU A 587 7.74 -27.76 5.12
N PRO A 588 6.79 -28.70 5.16
CA PRO A 588 6.75 -29.67 6.25
C PRO A 588 8.05 -30.48 6.27
N ILE A 589 8.85 -30.27 7.31
CA ILE A 589 10.06 -31.04 7.57
C ILE A 589 9.64 -32.33 8.29
N ILE A 590 10.08 -33.48 7.79
CA ILE A 590 9.83 -34.78 8.43
C ILE A 590 10.96 -35.01 9.43
N ALA A 591 10.63 -35.12 10.72
CA ALA A 591 11.63 -35.41 11.76
C ALA A 591 12.17 -36.84 11.64
N GLU A 592 13.46 -37.03 11.93
CA GLU A 592 14.11 -38.34 11.99
C GLU A 592 13.42 -39.26 13.01
N GLY A 593 13.14 -40.51 12.61
CA GLY A 593 12.44 -41.51 13.43
C GLY A 593 10.96 -41.72 13.09
N ASN A 594 10.36 -40.89 12.24
CA ASN A 594 9.02 -41.16 11.71
C ASN A 594 9.07 -42.18 10.55
N LYS A 595 8.18 -43.19 10.58
CA LYS A 595 8.02 -44.18 9.49
C LYS A 595 6.77 -43.86 8.66
N GLN A 596 6.86 -44.06 7.35
CA GLN A 596 5.70 -43.91 6.47
C GLN A 596 4.81 -45.15 6.56
N ILE A 597 3.52 -44.94 6.83
CA ILE A 597 2.56 -46.01 7.07
C ILE A 597 1.30 -45.77 6.25
N PHE A 598 0.71 -46.86 5.79
CA PHE A 598 -0.66 -46.90 5.31
C PHE A 598 -1.31 -48.21 5.75
N ALA A 599 -2.29 -48.12 6.66
CA ALA A 599 -2.98 -49.26 7.23
C ALA A 599 -4.47 -48.92 7.43
N MET A 600 -5.35 -49.91 7.25
CA MET A 600 -6.79 -49.76 7.43
C MET A 600 -7.43 -51.02 8.00
N SER A 601 -8.46 -50.88 8.83
CA SER A 601 -9.18 -52.01 9.42
C SER A 601 -9.81 -52.91 8.36
N GLU A 602 -9.72 -54.23 8.57
CA GLU A 602 -10.28 -55.21 7.65
C GLU A 602 -11.81 -55.16 7.58
N SER A 603 -12.45 -54.69 8.66
CA SER A 603 -13.89 -54.54 8.85
C SER A 603 -14.58 -53.59 7.87
N PHE A 604 -13.84 -52.74 7.16
CA PHE A 604 -14.42 -51.81 6.17
C PHE A 604 -14.88 -52.50 4.88
N SER A 605 -16.02 -52.05 4.35
CA SER A 605 -16.49 -52.46 3.02
C SER A 605 -15.54 -51.98 1.91
N GLY A 606 -15.55 -52.63 0.75
CA GLY A 606 -14.65 -52.28 -0.37
C GLY A 606 -14.77 -50.83 -0.82
N VAL A 607 -15.99 -50.31 -0.89
CA VAL A 607 -16.28 -48.90 -1.25
C VAL A 607 -15.75 -47.95 -0.18
N LEU A 608 -15.94 -48.27 1.10
CA LEU A 608 -15.46 -47.44 2.20
C LEU A 608 -13.93 -47.43 2.27
N LYS A 609 -13.26 -48.56 1.99
CA LYS A 609 -11.80 -48.63 1.89
C LYS A 609 -11.26 -47.71 0.80
N GLU A 610 -11.90 -47.69 -0.36
CA GLU A 610 -11.54 -46.79 -1.45
C GLU A 610 -11.74 -45.31 -1.06
N ASP A 611 -12.88 -44.98 -0.46
CA ASP A 611 -13.18 -43.60 -0.04
C ASP A 611 -12.21 -43.10 1.03
N LEU A 612 -11.86 -43.93 2.01
CA LEU A 612 -10.88 -43.61 3.06
C LEU A 612 -9.46 -43.48 2.49
N ALA A 613 -9.08 -44.34 1.54
CA ALA A 613 -7.80 -44.26 0.86
C ALA A 613 -7.66 -42.94 0.07
N TRP A 614 -8.70 -42.53 -0.65
CA TRP A 614 -8.73 -41.25 -1.36
C TRP A 614 -8.82 -40.06 -0.40
N GLY A 615 -9.64 -40.13 0.64
CA GLY A 615 -9.78 -39.07 1.65
C GLY A 615 -8.44 -38.76 2.31
N THR A 616 -7.74 -39.78 2.81
CA THR A 616 -6.41 -39.62 3.40
C THR A 616 -5.37 -39.11 2.40
N TYR A 617 -5.40 -39.57 1.14
CA TYR A 617 -4.50 -39.09 0.10
C TYR A 617 -4.70 -37.60 -0.21
N VAL A 618 -5.96 -37.21 -0.38
CA VAL A 618 -6.36 -35.85 -0.73
C VAL A 618 -5.95 -34.88 0.37
N LEU A 619 -6.13 -35.26 1.64
CA LEU A 619 -5.66 -34.47 2.78
C LEU A 619 -4.15 -34.30 2.74
N LEU A 620 -3.37 -35.36 2.59
CA LEU A 620 -1.89 -35.27 2.52
C LEU A 620 -1.37 -34.45 1.33
N LYS A 621 -2.09 -34.41 0.21
CA LYS A 621 -1.67 -33.70 -1.01
C LYS A 621 -2.10 -32.25 -1.08
N ASN A 622 -3.25 -31.92 -0.49
CA ASN A 622 -3.86 -30.60 -0.66
C ASN A 622 -3.78 -29.71 0.58
N THR A 623 -3.36 -30.25 1.73
CA THR A 623 -3.07 -29.47 2.94
C THR A 623 -1.58 -29.63 3.30
N LYS A 624 -1.14 -28.92 4.34
CA LYS A 624 0.21 -29.07 4.90
C LYS A 624 0.33 -30.25 5.88
N THR A 625 -0.56 -31.23 5.79
CA THR A 625 -0.59 -32.40 6.67
C THR A 625 0.51 -33.39 6.31
N ILE A 626 1.19 -33.94 7.31
CA ILE A 626 2.14 -35.04 7.15
C ILE A 626 1.56 -36.41 7.56
N SER A 627 0.51 -36.40 8.39
CA SER A 627 -0.08 -37.62 8.97
C SER A 627 -1.58 -37.45 9.19
N VAL A 628 -2.34 -38.45 8.76
CA VAL A 628 -3.81 -38.49 8.80
C VAL A 628 -4.26 -39.79 9.47
N LEU A 629 -5.12 -39.68 10.48
CA LEU A 629 -5.84 -40.81 11.08
C LEU A 629 -7.33 -40.54 10.98
N ILE A 630 -8.07 -41.46 10.38
CA ILE A 630 -9.52 -41.40 10.26
C ILE A 630 -10.10 -42.56 11.06
N SER A 631 -10.95 -42.27 12.04
CA SER A 631 -11.76 -43.25 12.77
C SER A 631 -13.20 -43.10 12.32
N VAL A 632 -13.82 -44.16 11.79
CA VAL A 632 -15.22 -44.17 11.33
C VAL A 632 -15.78 -45.58 11.51
N GLN A 633 -17.04 -45.73 11.95
CA GLN A 633 -17.72 -47.04 12.07
C GLN A 633 -16.95 -48.08 12.93
N GLY A 634 -16.18 -47.62 13.93
CA GLY A 634 -15.39 -48.50 14.80
C GLY A 634 -14.14 -49.10 14.15
N GLY A 635 -13.75 -48.65 12.95
CA GLY A 635 -12.47 -48.99 12.32
C GLY A 635 -11.57 -47.76 12.16
N LEU A 636 -10.29 -47.99 11.87
CA LEU A 636 -9.28 -46.96 11.68
C LEU A 636 -8.66 -47.03 10.27
N CYS A 637 -8.38 -45.88 9.69
CA CYS A 637 -7.55 -45.71 8.50
C CYS A 637 -6.43 -44.71 8.82
N VAL A 638 -5.18 -45.19 8.80
CA VAL A 638 -3.99 -44.43 9.18
C VAL A 638 -3.09 -44.28 7.96
N ARG A 639 -2.68 -43.06 7.63
CA ARG A 639 -1.80 -42.78 6.50
C ARG A 639 -0.83 -41.63 6.79
N GLY A 640 0.41 -41.73 6.32
CA GLY A 640 1.42 -40.67 6.43
C GLY A 640 2.58 -41.06 7.35
N TYR A 641 3.25 -40.08 7.95
CA TYR A 641 4.47 -40.30 8.72
C TYR A 641 4.19 -40.39 10.23
N TRP A 642 4.48 -41.52 10.88
CA TRP A 642 4.13 -41.73 12.28
C TRP A 642 5.34 -42.17 13.12
N SER A 643 5.34 -41.78 14.41
CA SER A 643 6.30 -42.24 15.40
C SER A 643 5.71 -43.45 16.14
N ILE A 644 6.02 -44.66 15.68
CA ILE A 644 5.57 -45.91 16.33
C ILE A 644 6.69 -46.51 17.18
N PRO A 645 6.40 -47.00 18.40
CA PRO A 645 7.34 -47.77 19.21
C PRO A 645 7.93 -48.98 18.47
N GLU A 646 9.20 -49.32 18.74
CA GLU A 646 9.92 -50.38 18.02
C GLU A 646 9.40 -51.80 18.28
N ASP A 647 8.63 -52.00 19.36
CA ASP A 647 8.04 -53.26 19.81
C ASP A 647 6.69 -53.61 19.13
N VAL A 648 6.14 -52.70 18.31
CA VAL A 648 4.87 -52.93 17.61
C VAL A 648 5.11 -53.59 16.25
N SER A 649 4.66 -54.85 16.10
CA SER A 649 4.70 -55.58 14.82
C SER A 649 3.79 -54.94 13.76
N SER A 650 4.09 -55.14 12.47
CA SER A 650 3.30 -54.58 11.36
C SER A 650 1.82 -54.99 11.38
N THR A 651 1.51 -56.14 11.95
CA THR A 651 0.13 -56.65 12.13
C THR A 651 -0.59 -56.03 13.34
N GLY A 652 0.14 -55.48 14.31
CA GLY A 652 -0.42 -54.85 15.53
C GLY A 652 -0.51 -53.32 15.49
N ILE A 653 -0.22 -52.68 14.35
CA ILE A 653 -0.21 -51.21 14.23
C ILE A 653 -1.60 -50.62 14.49
N LEU A 654 -2.66 -51.22 13.93
CA LEU A 654 -4.02 -50.71 14.10
C LEU A 654 -4.51 -50.88 15.55
N ASP A 655 -4.24 -52.04 16.16
CA ASP A 655 -4.55 -52.30 17.57
C ASP A 655 -3.85 -51.30 18.51
N TRP A 656 -2.63 -50.89 18.17
CA TRP A 656 -1.90 -49.87 18.93
C TRP A 656 -2.59 -48.51 18.82
N PHE A 657 -2.93 -48.04 17.62
CA PHE A 657 -3.66 -46.78 17.46
C PHE A 657 -5.03 -46.81 18.14
N GLU A 658 -5.74 -47.95 18.09
CA GLU A 658 -7.04 -48.09 18.76
C GLU A 658 -6.92 -47.92 20.27
N ARG A 659 -5.91 -48.53 20.91
CA ARG A 659 -5.63 -48.32 22.34
C ARG A 659 -5.31 -46.86 22.67
N GLN A 660 -4.55 -46.17 21.81
CA GLN A 660 -4.21 -44.76 22.01
C GLN A 660 -5.45 -43.85 21.88
N VAL A 661 -6.31 -44.12 20.90
CA VAL A 661 -7.57 -43.40 20.70
C VAL A 661 -8.49 -43.55 21.92
N GLN A 662 -8.58 -44.75 22.48
CA GLN A 662 -9.34 -45.01 23.72
C GLN A 662 -8.71 -44.31 24.93
N LEU A 663 -7.38 -44.38 25.08
CA LEU A 663 -6.65 -43.77 26.20
C LEU A 663 -6.81 -42.25 26.26
N TYR A 664 -6.83 -41.58 25.10
CA TYR A 664 -7.02 -40.12 25.01
C TYR A 664 -8.49 -39.67 24.88
N GLY A 665 -9.44 -40.60 24.91
CA GLY A 665 -10.87 -40.29 24.88
C GLY A 665 -11.35 -39.62 23.59
N LEU A 666 -10.69 -39.88 22.45
CA LEU A 666 -11.04 -39.22 21.17
C LEU A 666 -12.30 -39.80 20.51
N SER A 667 -12.82 -40.92 21.01
CA SER A 667 -14.02 -41.58 20.49
C SER A 667 -15.30 -40.76 20.68
N ASP A 668 -15.37 -39.90 21.70
CA ASP A 668 -16.56 -39.12 22.09
C ASP A 668 -16.44 -37.62 21.76
N LEU A 669 -15.62 -37.27 20.76
CA LEU A 669 -15.30 -35.88 20.43
C LEU A 669 -16.51 -35.12 19.86
N LYS A 670 -17.05 -34.14 20.60
CA LYS A 670 -18.21 -33.33 20.16
C LYS A 670 -17.87 -32.12 19.31
N GLU A 671 -16.66 -31.57 19.45
CA GLU A 671 -16.25 -30.32 18.81
C GLU A 671 -14.91 -30.45 18.09
N THR A 672 -14.67 -29.57 17.13
CA THR A 672 -13.40 -29.54 16.39
C THR A 672 -12.31 -28.95 17.28
N LEU A 673 -11.21 -29.70 17.48
CA LEU A 673 -10.07 -29.23 18.26
C LEU A 673 -8.94 -28.82 17.33
N TYR A 674 -8.49 -27.57 17.41
CA TYR A 674 -7.34 -27.08 16.66
C TYR A 674 -6.24 -26.54 17.58
N PHE A 675 -5.05 -27.12 17.46
CA PHE A 675 -3.84 -26.71 18.16
C PHE A 675 -2.87 -26.10 17.14
N PRO A 676 -2.86 -24.75 16.97
CA PRO A 676 -2.05 -24.07 15.96
C PRO A 676 -0.55 -23.98 16.28
N GLN A 677 -0.19 -24.16 17.55
CA GLN A 677 1.18 -24.19 18.05
C GLN A 677 1.26 -25.20 19.19
N SER A 678 1.51 -26.47 18.85
CA SER A 678 1.84 -27.47 19.86
C SER A 678 3.32 -27.37 20.18
N GLU A 679 3.69 -26.91 21.38
CA GLU A 679 5.09 -26.88 21.86
C GLU A 679 5.49 -28.17 22.58
N ASP A 680 4.56 -29.11 22.75
CA ASP A 680 4.79 -30.36 23.47
C ASP A 680 5.17 -31.50 22.53
N ASP A 681 6.47 -31.71 22.36
CA ASP A 681 7.03 -33.01 21.95
C ASP A 681 6.72 -34.02 23.07
N GLY A 682 5.52 -34.61 23.08
CA GLY A 682 5.21 -35.77 23.92
C GLY A 682 3.87 -35.80 24.68
N VAL A 683 2.91 -34.90 24.43
CA VAL A 683 1.60 -35.01 25.11
C VAL A 683 0.80 -36.21 24.63
N TRP A 684 0.81 -36.52 23.33
CA TRP A 684 0.16 -37.72 22.77
C TRP A 684 1.20 -38.63 22.10
N GLU A 685 1.44 -39.82 22.66
CA GLU A 685 2.40 -40.78 22.12
C GLU A 685 2.07 -41.18 20.67
N MET A 686 0.79 -41.13 20.29
CA MET A 686 0.36 -41.42 18.93
C MET A 686 0.70 -40.34 17.90
N VAL A 687 1.06 -39.12 18.28
CA VAL A 687 1.31 -38.01 17.34
C VAL A 687 2.76 -38.05 16.84
N PRO A 688 3.02 -37.79 15.55
CA PRO A 688 4.38 -37.83 15.01
C PRO A 688 5.32 -36.84 15.70
N LYS A 689 6.58 -37.24 15.94
CA LYS A 689 7.63 -36.35 16.46
C LYS A 689 7.80 -35.13 15.57
N GLY A 690 7.92 -33.95 16.19
CA GLY A 690 8.05 -32.67 15.50
C GLY A 690 6.72 -32.08 15.01
N THR A 691 5.57 -32.60 15.47
CA THR A 691 4.26 -31.99 15.19
C THR A 691 4.15 -30.62 15.85
N ARG A 692 3.85 -29.60 15.05
CA ARG A 692 3.67 -28.21 15.47
C ARG A 692 2.24 -27.70 15.31
N SER A 693 1.42 -28.41 14.53
CA SER A 693 -0.01 -28.14 14.39
C SER A 693 -0.81 -29.43 14.31
N LEU A 694 -1.90 -29.50 15.05
CA LEU A 694 -2.78 -30.66 15.15
C LEU A 694 -4.24 -30.20 15.04
N LEU A 695 -5.03 -30.84 14.18
CA LEU A 695 -6.47 -30.61 14.07
C LEU A 695 -7.21 -31.94 14.18
N ILE A 696 -8.30 -31.95 14.93
CA ILE A 696 -9.17 -33.11 15.13
C ILE A 696 -10.59 -32.68 14.84
N GLN A 697 -11.14 -33.21 13.77
CA GLN A 697 -12.45 -32.89 13.24
C GLN A 697 -13.41 -34.06 13.51
N PRO A 698 -14.50 -33.88 14.27
CA PRO A 698 -15.48 -34.95 14.47
C PRO A 698 -16.22 -35.29 13.16
N VAL A 699 -16.58 -36.56 13.02
CA VAL A 699 -17.44 -37.10 11.96
C VAL A 699 -18.84 -37.29 12.56
N LEU A 700 -19.79 -36.47 12.12
CA LEU A 700 -21.15 -36.43 12.66
C LEU A 700 -22.09 -37.33 11.85
N ALA A 701 -22.99 -38.06 12.53
CA ALA A 701 -24.03 -38.81 11.83
C ALA A 701 -25.02 -37.84 11.13
N THR A 702 -25.14 -37.95 9.82
CA THR A 702 -26.28 -37.38 9.08
C THR A 702 -27.55 -38.17 9.45
N HIS A 703 -28.39 -37.60 10.31
CA HIS A 703 -29.76 -38.11 10.48
C HIS A 703 -30.63 -37.54 9.36
N GLU A 704 -31.21 -38.42 8.54
CA GLU A 704 -32.49 -38.10 7.90
C GLU A 704 -33.49 -37.79 9.03
N LEU A 705 -34.11 -36.61 8.94
CA LEU A 705 -35.04 -36.04 9.90
C LEU A 705 -36.15 -37.04 10.29
N ARG A 706 -36.07 -37.60 11.50
CA ARG A 706 -37.24 -38.01 12.27
C ARG A 706 -37.22 -37.25 13.59
N GLU A 707 -38.26 -36.46 13.80
CA GLU A 707 -38.46 -35.63 14.98
C GLU A 707 -38.47 -36.50 16.24
N ASN A 708 -37.76 -36.02 17.27
CA ASN A 708 -37.60 -36.57 18.62
C ASN A 708 -36.44 -37.56 18.82
N GLU A 709 -35.20 -37.05 18.73
CA GLU A 709 -34.08 -37.37 19.64
C GLU A 709 -32.92 -36.39 19.38
N THR A 710 -32.71 -35.41 20.28
CA THR A 710 -31.61 -34.43 20.19
C THR A 710 -30.36 -34.93 20.91
N GLU A 711 -29.65 -35.89 20.31
CA GLU A 711 -28.23 -36.13 20.62
C GLU A 711 -27.46 -36.45 19.33
N ASN A 712 -26.56 -35.53 18.92
CA ASN A 712 -25.60 -35.76 17.84
C ASN A 712 -24.63 -36.87 18.24
N LYS A 713 -24.91 -38.14 17.91
CA LYS A 713 -23.97 -39.24 18.09
C LYS A 713 -22.82 -39.12 17.09
N THR A 714 -21.62 -38.90 17.59
CA THR A 714 -20.37 -38.88 16.81
C THR A 714 -20.06 -40.29 16.32
N LYS A 715 -19.88 -40.45 14.99
CA LYS A 715 -19.55 -41.75 14.36
C LYS A 715 -18.04 -41.97 14.22
N GLY A 716 -17.24 -40.97 14.58
CA GLY A 716 -15.78 -41.02 14.57
C GLY A 716 -15.14 -39.64 14.45
N PHE A 717 -13.91 -39.57 13.95
CA PHE A 717 -13.15 -38.32 13.79
C PHE A 717 -12.04 -38.44 12.74
N ILE A 718 -11.59 -37.29 12.23
CA ILE A 718 -10.40 -37.13 11.39
C ILE A 718 -9.36 -36.34 12.18
N LEU A 719 -8.20 -36.95 12.44
CA LEU A 719 -7.03 -36.29 13.02
C LEU A 719 -6.00 -36.03 11.94
N VAL A 720 -5.50 -34.79 11.87
CA VAL A 720 -4.42 -34.39 10.97
C VAL A 720 -3.30 -33.66 11.69
N ALA A 721 -2.05 -34.09 11.46
CA ALA A 721 -0.85 -33.51 12.07
C ALA A 721 0.09 -32.88 11.04
N SER A 722 0.74 -31.77 11.40
CA SER A 722 1.72 -31.06 10.58
C SER A 722 2.93 -30.63 11.40
N SER A 723 4.12 -30.65 10.80
CA SER A 723 5.35 -30.09 11.39
C SER A 723 5.51 -28.58 11.21
N VAL A 724 4.52 -27.91 10.61
CA VAL A 724 4.51 -26.45 10.40
C VAL A 724 3.61 -25.78 11.45
N ASN A 725 4.01 -24.61 11.96
CA ASN A 725 3.16 -23.81 12.85
C ASN A 725 2.00 -23.20 12.06
N TYR A 726 0.81 -23.15 12.64
CA TYR A 726 -0.42 -22.67 11.99
C TYR A 726 -0.68 -23.34 10.64
N ALA A 727 -0.50 -24.66 10.57
CA ALA A 727 -0.55 -25.39 9.31
C ALA A 727 -1.91 -25.33 8.59
N TYR A 728 -3.01 -25.22 9.35
CA TYR A 728 -4.37 -25.30 8.80
C TYR A 728 -5.06 -23.94 8.80
N THR A 729 -5.16 -23.34 7.62
CA THR A 729 -5.93 -22.12 7.37
C THR A 729 -7.43 -22.40 7.45
N ASP A 730 -8.27 -21.37 7.46
CA ASP A 730 -9.73 -21.54 7.50
C ASP A 730 -10.24 -22.35 6.29
N LYS A 731 -9.58 -22.20 5.13
CA LYS A 731 -9.84 -23.01 3.93
C LYS A 731 -9.49 -24.48 4.17
N ASP A 732 -8.33 -24.75 4.78
CA ASP A 732 -7.90 -26.13 5.05
C ASP A 732 -8.85 -26.80 6.06
N ARG A 733 -9.26 -26.08 7.11
CA ARG A 733 -10.23 -26.59 8.10
C ARG A 733 -11.61 -26.84 7.47
N ALA A 734 -12.11 -25.94 6.64
CA ALA A 734 -13.36 -26.16 5.89
C ALA A 734 -13.27 -27.35 4.93
N TRP A 735 -12.12 -27.53 4.27
CA TRP A 735 -11.87 -28.68 3.39
C TRP A 735 -11.81 -29.99 4.18
N ILE A 736 -11.12 -30.00 5.33
CA ILE A 736 -11.06 -31.15 6.23
C ILE A 736 -12.45 -31.48 6.78
N GLY A 737 -13.25 -30.47 7.12
CA GLY A 737 -14.65 -30.62 7.49
C GLY A 737 -15.51 -31.21 6.36
N ALA A 738 -15.31 -30.77 5.11
CA ALA A 738 -16.00 -31.34 3.96
C ALA A 738 -15.63 -32.81 3.71
N VAL A 739 -14.36 -33.17 3.91
CA VAL A 739 -13.90 -34.56 3.87
C VAL A 739 -14.50 -35.36 5.03
N ALA A 740 -14.61 -34.79 6.23
CA ALA A 740 -15.24 -35.43 7.37
C ALA A 740 -16.73 -35.71 7.11
N ASN A 741 -17.46 -34.76 6.52
CA ASN A 741 -18.88 -34.89 6.18
C ASN A 741 -19.17 -35.94 5.08
N LYS A 742 -18.14 -36.44 4.39
CA LYS A 742 -18.29 -37.53 3.41
C LYS A 742 -18.48 -38.89 4.09
N PHE A 743 -17.92 -39.06 5.28
CA PHE A 743 -17.93 -40.31 6.04
C PHE A 743 -18.98 -40.28 7.15
#